data_AF-A0A3E2UF94-F1
#
_entry.id   AF-A0A3E2UF94-F1
#
_cell.length_a   1.000
_cell.length_b   1.000
_cell.length_c   1.000
_cell.angle_alpha   90.00
_cell.angle_beta   90.00
_cell.angle_gamma   90.00
#
_symmetry.space_group_name_H-M   'P 1'
#
loop_
_entity.id
_entity.type
_entity.pdbx_description
1 polymer ?
#
loop_
_entity_poly.entity_id
_entity_poly.type
_entity_poly.pdbx_seq_one_letter_code
_entity_poly.pdbx_strand_id
1 'polypeptide(L)'
;MNYREFLEQKIDIAPMSGIEIDPSEVNPVLKDHQRVSVLWALRGGRRGIFARFGLGKTVMQLEWCRILQKHEGGQVLIVMPLNVLPEFKADAVNLLGMAEPPYCRTMAEVEASGAPIVLTNYERVRDGDIDPHRFTAVSLDEAATLRSFGSKTYQSFMLKFKGVKYKLTNTATPSPNRYKELIHYAGFLEIMDTGQSLTRFFKRDSTKANNLTLYPGREREFWIWCASWGLFLQKPSDLGFSDEGYALPPMDIRYHKLNSLDRPAEFEADGQMKLGHDAAMGLSDAAKEKRDSIDIRAAEVARIIAEAPADEHFVVWHDLEDERKALKKAVPEMVDIYGSMELEAREQRVMDFAQGRTRIFGTKKSLSGSGCNFQRFCHRAIFMGVDYEFNDFIQAIHRIYRFLQKAHVIIDILYMDTETEVLLALQRKWRQYDELSEKMEEIIKEYGLGSLALEAMKRTIGCERVEVKGNNYTAINNDCVEEVRSWPTDSIDLYVTSIPFGNHYEYSPSYNDFGHNPNDDEFFKQMDFLTPELLRTLKPGRVAAIHVKDRVEFANVTGLAAPTIEPFHADCIAHFRKHGFAYFGMITVVTDVVRENNQTYRLGWTEQCKDGTKMGVGCPEYILLFRKLPTDRSRGYADTPVKKSKEEYTRAQWQIDAHAFWRSSGDRPFTREELEKIPTSKLQAVYRKFSRDTVYSYAEHVKLAESLDKDGRLPSTFMVVAPGSWDMTVWDDIVRMRTLNTSQSQRRQNLHVCPLQLDIVQRLIERYSNEGELVADPFAGLFTVPYEAVKMGRRGKGVELNTDYFRDGVGYLESADAERDAPTLFDLLENGA
;
A
#
# COMPACT_ATOMS: atom_id res chain seq x y z
N MET A 1 14.94 -28.67 2.00
CA MET A 1 14.88 -27.37 1.33
C MET A 1 16.15 -26.60 1.69
N ASN A 2 16.88 -26.10 0.70
CA ASN A 2 18.05 -25.24 0.93
C ASN A 2 17.63 -23.76 1.06
N TYR A 3 18.55 -22.88 1.49
CA TYR A 3 18.21 -21.47 1.75
C TYR A 3 17.74 -20.73 0.49
N ARG A 4 18.32 -21.01 -0.67
CA ARG A 4 17.90 -20.41 -1.93
C ARG A 4 16.48 -20.81 -2.31
N GLU A 5 16.13 -22.09 -2.17
CA GLU A 5 14.77 -22.59 -2.35
C GLU A 5 13.77 -21.94 -1.38
N PHE A 6 14.18 -21.69 -0.13
CA PHE A 6 13.37 -20.95 0.85
C PHE A 6 13.11 -19.50 0.40
N LEU A 7 14.15 -18.79 -0.05
CA LEU A 7 13.99 -17.41 -0.54
C LEU A 7 13.11 -17.32 -1.79
N GLU A 8 13.21 -18.28 -2.70
CA GLU A 8 12.36 -18.35 -3.89
C GLU A 8 10.87 -18.52 -3.55
N GLN A 9 10.54 -19.15 -2.41
CA GLN A 9 9.15 -19.31 -1.95
C GLN A 9 8.53 -18.02 -1.40
N LYS A 10 9.35 -17.02 -1.02
CA LYS A 10 8.84 -15.70 -0.60
C LYS A 10 8.29 -14.86 -1.75
N ILE A 11 8.56 -15.25 -2.99
CA ILE A 11 8.03 -14.58 -4.17
C ILE A 11 6.53 -14.88 -4.24
N ASP A 12 5.73 -13.91 -3.83
CA ASP A 12 4.27 -14.02 -3.76
C ASP A 12 3.65 -13.73 -5.13
N ILE A 13 3.67 -14.75 -5.99
CA ILE A 13 3.03 -14.74 -7.30
C ILE A 13 1.67 -15.39 -7.19
N ALA A 14 0.72 -14.83 -7.93
CA ALA A 14 -0.62 -15.37 -8.03
C ALA A 14 -0.61 -16.86 -8.40
N PRO A 15 -1.20 -17.74 -7.55
CA PRO A 15 -1.16 -19.17 -7.78
C PRO A 15 -1.84 -19.52 -9.10
N MET A 16 -1.39 -20.61 -9.71
CA MET A 16 -2.08 -21.25 -10.82
C MET A 16 -3.11 -22.20 -10.25
N SER A 17 -4.29 -21.67 -9.91
CA SER A 17 -5.37 -22.42 -9.26
C SER A 17 -6.51 -22.76 -10.23
N GLY A 18 -6.23 -22.68 -11.52
CA GLY A 18 -7.19 -22.82 -12.61
C GLY A 18 -7.25 -24.21 -13.22
N ILE A 19 -7.81 -24.27 -14.43
CA ILE A 19 -7.86 -25.48 -15.26
C ILE A 19 -7.09 -25.26 -16.56
N GLU A 20 -6.45 -26.32 -17.05
CA GLU A 20 -5.90 -26.37 -18.40
C GLU A 20 -6.87 -27.13 -19.29
N ILE A 21 -7.20 -26.56 -20.44
CA ILE A 21 -8.11 -27.12 -21.43
C ILE A 21 -7.44 -27.15 -22.80
N ASP A 22 -7.98 -27.96 -23.71
CA ASP A 22 -7.55 -27.92 -25.10
C ASP A 22 -7.98 -26.57 -25.72
N PRO A 23 -7.06 -25.78 -26.34
CA PRO A 23 -7.41 -24.52 -26.98
C PRO A 23 -8.55 -24.62 -28.01
N SER A 24 -8.75 -25.78 -28.62
CA SER A 24 -9.85 -26.02 -29.57
C SER A 24 -11.24 -25.98 -28.93
N GLU A 25 -11.34 -26.11 -27.60
CA GLU A 25 -12.61 -26.00 -26.87
C GLU A 25 -13.12 -24.56 -26.76
N VAL A 26 -12.23 -23.57 -26.96
CA VAL A 26 -12.59 -22.15 -26.99
C VAL A 26 -13.33 -21.84 -28.29
N ASN A 27 -14.45 -21.13 -28.20
CA ASN A 27 -15.31 -20.81 -29.34
C ASN A 27 -14.51 -20.12 -30.46
N PRO A 28 -14.62 -20.59 -31.72
CA PRO A 28 -13.85 -20.05 -32.85
C PRO A 28 -14.21 -18.62 -33.23
N VAL A 29 -15.33 -18.08 -32.73
CA VAL A 29 -15.72 -16.67 -32.94
C VAL A 29 -14.78 -15.70 -32.20
N LEU A 30 -14.11 -16.14 -31.14
CA LEU A 30 -13.13 -15.32 -30.44
C LEU A 30 -11.89 -15.11 -31.32
N LYS A 31 -11.42 -13.86 -31.36
CA LYS A 31 -10.15 -13.51 -32.02
C LYS A 31 -8.95 -13.99 -31.20
N ASP A 32 -7.78 -14.07 -31.82
CA ASP A 32 -6.59 -14.69 -31.21
C ASP A 32 -6.21 -14.11 -29.84
N HIS A 33 -6.22 -12.78 -29.69
CA HIS A 33 -5.92 -12.12 -28.41
C HIS A 33 -6.96 -12.45 -27.33
N GLN A 34 -8.24 -12.58 -27.70
CA GLN A 34 -9.33 -12.99 -26.81
C GLN A 34 -9.17 -14.44 -26.39
N ARG A 35 -8.83 -15.34 -27.33
CA ARG A 35 -8.62 -16.77 -27.07
C ARG A 35 -7.50 -16.97 -26.05
N VAL A 36 -6.36 -16.31 -26.25
CA VAL A 36 -5.22 -16.39 -25.32
C VAL A 36 -5.57 -15.81 -23.95
N SER A 37 -6.33 -14.71 -23.91
CA SER A 37 -6.77 -14.09 -22.66
C SER A 37 -7.68 -15.01 -21.84
N VAL A 38 -8.62 -15.69 -22.50
CA VAL A 38 -9.50 -16.68 -21.87
C VAL A 38 -8.71 -17.86 -21.34
N LEU A 39 -7.80 -18.44 -22.14
CA LEU A 39 -6.96 -19.57 -21.72
C LEU A 39 -6.07 -19.20 -20.53
N TRP A 40 -5.48 -18.00 -20.54
CA TRP A 40 -4.67 -17.50 -19.43
C TRP A 40 -5.52 -17.32 -18.17
N ALA A 41 -6.72 -16.77 -18.29
CA ALA A 41 -7.64 -16.60 -17.16
C ALA A 41 -8.14 -17.93 -16.59
N LEU A 42 -8.42 -18.92 -17.46
CA LEU A 42 -8.81 -20.27 -17.08
C LEU A 42 -7.70 -20.98 -16.32
N ARG A 43 -6.46 -20.92 -16.83
CA ARG A 43 -5.27 -21.53 -16.21
C ARG A 43 -4.93 -20.90 -14.86
N GLY A 44 -5.17 -19.60 -14.72
CA GLY A 44 -4.97 -18.88 -13.48
C GLY A 44 -6.06 -19.09 -12.43
N GLY A 45 -7.29 -19.34 -12.87
CA GLY A 45 -8.48 -19.54 -12.01
C GLY A 45 -9.00 -18.27 -11.33
N ARG A 46 -8.11 -17.52 -10.68
CA ARG A 46 -8.38 -16.22 -10.05
C ARG A 46 -7.59 -15.14 -10.77
N ARG A 47 -8.22 -14.42 -11.71
CA ARG A 47 -7.52 -13.48 -12.61
C ARG A 47 -8.32 -12.21 -12.90
N GLY A 48 -7.63 -11.17 -13.34
CA GLY A 48 -8.23 -9.93 -13.84
C GLY A 48 -7.91 -9.73 -15.32
N ILE A 49 -8.91 -9.35 -16.12
CA ILE A 49 -8.74 -8.91 -17.50
C ILE A 49 -9.05 -7.42 -17.57
N PHE A 50 -8.00 -6.63 -17.78
CA PHE A 50 -8.02 -5.18 -17.84
C PHE A 50 -7.81 -4.75 -19.29
N ALA A 51 -8.89 -4.74 -20.06
CA ALA A 51 -8.82 -4.51 -21.50
C ALA A 51 -9.50 -3.20 -21.92
N ARG A 52 -8.88 -2.45 -22.84
CA ARG A 52 -9.43 -1.22 -23.41
C ARG A 52 -10.81 -1.46 -24.06
N PHE A 53 -11.63 -0.41 -24.10
CA PHE A 53 -12.99 -0.46 -24.65
C PHE A 53 -13.02 -1.01 -26.08
N GLY A 54 -13.83 -2.05 -26.30
CA GLY A 54 -14.03 -2.68 -27.61
C GLY A 54 -13.13 -3.89 -27.90
N LEU A 55 -12.23 -4.30 -27.01
CA LEU A 55 -11.44 -5.53 -27.19
C LEU A 55 -12.24 -6.83 -26.96
N GLY A 56 -13.54 -6.73 -26.65
CA GLY A 56 -14.47 -7.86 -26.50
C GLY A 56 -14.48 -8.50 -25.10
N LYS A 57 -14.43 -7.68 -24.05
CA LYS A 57 -14.48 -8.11 -22.63
C LYS A 57 -15.67 -9.03 -22.34
N THR A 58 -16.87 -8.62 -22.77
CA THR A 58 -18.13 -9.36 -22.60
C THR A 58 -18.01 -10.79 -23.13
N VAL A 59 -17.49 -10.95 -24.36
CA VAL A 59 -17.33 -12.25 -25.02
C VAL A 59 -16.28 -13.11 -24.30
N MET A 60 -15.15 -12.51 -23.88
CA MET A 60 -14.13 -13.23 -23.09
C MET A 60 -14.70 -13.73 -21.76
N GLN A 61 -15.49 -12.91 -21.07
CA GLN A 61 -16.09 -13.22 -19.79
C GLN A 61 -17.15 -14.33 -19.89
N LEU A 62 -18.05 -14.25 -20.87
CA LEU A 62 -19.05 -15.28 -21.14
C LEU A 62 -18.39 -16.62 -21.49
N GLU A 63 -17.34 -16.60 -22.31
CA GLU A 63 -16.62 -17.80 -22.72
C GLU A 63 -15.87 -18.46 -21.56
N TRP A 64 -15.23 -17.66 -20.70
CA TRP A 64 -14.61 -18.15 -19.45
C TRP A 64 -15.64 -18.84 -18.55
N CYS A 65 -16.82 -18.23 -18.37
CA CYS A 65 -17.92 -18.81 -17.61
C CYS A 65 -18.43 -20.12 -18.23
N ARG A 66 -18.61 -20.18 -19.56
CA ARG A 66 -19.08 -21.37 -20.29
C ARG A 66 -18.13 -22.55 -20.10
N ILE A 67 -16.83 -22.32 -20.25
CA ILE A 67 -15.81 -23.38 -20.15
C ILE A 67 -15.71 -23.90 -18.73
N LEU A 68 -15.69 -23.03 -17.72
CA LEU A 68 -15.67 -23.46 -16.32
C LEU A 68 -16.92 -24.26 -15.96
N GLN A 69 -18.09 -23.79 -16.39
CA GLN A 69 -19.33 -24.53 -16.14
C GLN A 69 -19.31 -25.93 -16.77
N LYS A 70 -18.76 -26.07 -17.99
CA LYS A 70 -18.63 -27.35 -18.68
C LYS A 70 -17.71 -28.35 -17.93
N HIS A 71 -16.57 -27.88 -17.42
CA HIS A 71 -15.55 -28.76 -16.81
C HIS A 71 -15.75 -28.99 -15.31
N GLU A 72 -16.23 -28.00 -14.58
CA GLU A 72 -16.34 -28.04 -13.11
C GLU A 72 -17.78 -28.25 -12.63
N GLY A 73 -18.77 -28.08 -13.51
CA GLY A 73 -20.18 -28.19 -13.16
C GLY A 73 -20.68 -27.06 -12.25
N GLY A 74 -21.90 -27.21 -11.74
CA GLY A 74 -22.59 -26.18 -10.98
C GLY A 74 -23.02 -24.99 -11.83
N GLN A 75 -23.51 -23.93 -11.18
CA GLN A 75 -23.86 -22.67 -11.83
C GLN A 75 -22.72 -21.65 -11.67
N VAL A 76 -22.57 -20.76 -12.64
CA VAL A 76 -21.62 -19.64 -12.58
C VAL A 76 -22.35 -18.31 -12.60
N LEU A 77 -21.84 -17.33 -11.85
CA LEU A 77 -22.47 -16.03 -11.67
C LEU A 77 -21.70 -14.92 -12.37
N ILE A 78 -22.41 -14.06 -13.10
CA ILE A 78 -21.88 -12.80 -13.61
C ILE A 78 -22.63 -11.64 -12.93
N VAL A 79 -21.89 -10.79 -12.21
CA VAL A 79 -22.39 -9.58 -11.56
C VAL A 79 -22.00 -8.37 -12.40
N MET A 80 -22.98 -7.57 -12.80
CA MET A 80 -22.78 -6.45 -13.73
C MET A 80 -23.69 -5.26 -13.44
N PRO A 81 -23.38 -4.06 -13.96
CA PRO A 81 -24.34 -2.95 -13.98
C PRO A 81 -25.58 -3.30 -14.82
N LEU A 82 -26.77 -2.86 -14.42
CA LEU A 82 -28.02 -3.22 -15.12
C LEU A 82 -28.05 -2.79 -16.60
N ASN A 83 -27.39 -1.68 -16.92
CA ASN A 83 -27.34 -1.10 -18.26
C ASN A 83 -26.55 -1.94 -19.28
N VAL A 84 -25.71 -2.88 -18.86
CA VAL A 84 -25.00 -3.81 -19.77
C VAL A 84 -25.73 -5.13 -19.97
N LEU A 85 -26.80 -5.41 -19.21
CA LEU A 85 -27.54 -6.66 -19.27
C LEU A 85 -27.99 -7.05 -20.70
N PRO A 86 -28.52 -6.12 -21.53
CA PRO A 86 -28.91 -6.46 -22.90
C PRO A 86 -27.72 -6.86 -23.79
N GLU A 87 -26.53 -6.26 -23.59
CA GLU A 87 -25.31 -6.60 -24.34
C GLU A 87 -24.86 -8.03 -24.02
N PHE A 88 -24.84 -8.42 -22.74
CA PHE A 88 -24.49 -9.78 -22.33
C PHE A 88 -25.44 -10.84 -22.91
N LYS A 89 -26.75 -10.57 -22.91
CA LYS A 89 -27.74 -11.49 -23.49
C LYS A 89 -27.56 -11.61 -25.01
N ALA A 90 -27.40 -10.47 -25.70
CA ALA A 90 -27.22 -10.44 -27.14
C ALA A 90 -25.92 -11.14 -27.58
N ASP A 91 -24.81 -10.91 -26.89
CA ASP A 91 -23.52 -11.51 -27.22
C ASP A 91 -23.52 -13.03 -26.95
N ALA A 92 -24.15 -13.47 -25.84
CA ALA A 92 -24.29 -14.89 -25.53
C ALA A 92 -25.03 -15.65 -26.64
N VAL A 93 -26.15 -15.12 -27.11
CA VAL A 93 -26.99 -15.78 -28.13
C VAL A 93 -26.41 -15.61 -29.53
N ASN A 94 -26.13 -14.37 -29.95
CA ASN A 94 -25.82 -14.05 -31.35
C ASN A 94 -24.37 -14.35 -31.73
N LEU A 95 -23.42 -14.24 -30.79
CA LEU A 95 -21.99 -14.47 -31.07
C LEU A 95 -21.55 -15.85 -30.61
N LEU A 96 -21.89 -16.24 -29.39
CA LEU A 96 -21.42 -17.50 -28.80
C LEU A 96 -22.35 -18.70 -29.04
N GLY A 97 -23.57 -18.48 -29.56
CA GLY A 97 -24.54 -19.53 -29.83
C GLY A 97 -25.05 -20.22 -28.56
N MET A 98 -25.06 -19.51 -27.43
CA MET A 98 -25.48 -20.00 -26.13
C MET A 98 -26.97 -19.77 -25.90
N ALA A 99 -27.57 -20.53 -24.98
CA ALA A 99 -28.90 -20.18 -24.47
C ALA A 99 -28.83 -18.83 -23.76
N GLU A 100 -29.89 -18.02 -23.87
CA GLU A 100 -29.95 -16.71 -23.23
C GLU A 100 -29.81 -16.88 -21.70
N PRO A 101 -28.77 -16.29 -21.07
CA PRO A 101 -28.58 -16.44 -19.64
C PRO A 101 -29.65 -15.63 -18.87
N PRO A 102 -30.35 -16.26 -17.90
CA PRO A 102 -31.40 -15.57 -17.15
C PRO A 102 -30.82 -14.52 -16.21
N TYR A 103 -31.57 -13.44 -16.04
CA TYR A 103 -31.32 -12.45 -15.00
C TYR A 103 -32.12 -12.83 -13.75
N CYS A 104 -31.42 -13.06 -12.64
CA CYS A 104 -32.02 -13.47 -11.36
C CYS A 104 -31.79 -12.38 -10.30
N ARG A 105 -32.86 -12.07 -9.57
CA ARG A 105 -32.87 -11.09 -8.46
C ARG A 105 -32.66 -11.75 -7.11
N THR A 106 -33.06 -13.01 -6.94
CA THR A 106 -33.01 -13.73 -5.65
C THR A 106 -32.49 -15.15 -5.83
N MET A 107 -31.97 -15.76 -4.78
CA MET A 107 -31.54 -17.16 -4.80
C MET A 107 -32.66 -18.14 -5.20
N ALA A 108 -33.91 -17.86 -4.85
CA ALA A 108 -35.05 -18.69 -5.27
C ALA A 108 -35.22 -18.70 -6.80
N GLU A 109 -35.01 -17.55 -7.46
CA GLU A 109 -35.02 -17.47 -8.92
C GLU A 109 -33.83 -18.22 -9.54
N VAL A 110 -32.65 -18.17 -8.90
CA VAL A 110 -31.45 -18.90 -9.33
C VAL A 110 -31.70 -20.42 -9.32
N GLU A 111 -32.25 -20.92 -8.22
CA GLU A 111 -32.56 -22.35 -8.03
C GLU A 111 -33.66 -22.83 -8.98
N ALA A 112 -34.67 -22.00 -9.26
CA ALA A 112 -35.73 -22.32 -10.20
C ALA A 112 -35.28 -22.31 -11.67
N SER A 113 -34.27 -21.51 -12.03
CA SER A 113 -33.83 -21.37 -13.42
C SER A 113 -33.07 -22.61 -13.93
N GLY A 114 -32.23 -23.20 -13.08
CA GLY A 114 -31.34 -24.30 -13.45
C GLY A 114 -30.32 -23.97 -14.56
N ALA A 115 -30.23 -22.70 -14.99
CA ALA A 115 -29.38 -22.29 -16.08
C ALA A 115 -27.89 -22.36 -15.69
N PRO A 116 -27.00 -22.74 -16.62
CA PRO A 116 -25.57 -22.88 -16.34
C PRO A 116 -24.91 -21.55 -15.95
N ILE A 117 -25.33 -20.44 -16.58
CA ILE A 117 -24.81 -19.09 -16.35
C ILE A 117 -25.97 -18.21 -15.89
N VAL A 118 -25.76 -17.47 -14.81
CA VAL A 118 -26.75 -16.58 -14.21
C VAL A 118 -26.22 -15.15 -14.18
N LEU A 119 -27.06 -14.19 -14.56
CA LEU A 119 -26.74 -12.76 -14.52
C LEU A 119 -27.43 -12.10 -13.33
N THR A 120 -26.72 -11.19 -12.65
CA THR A 120 -27.30 -10.35 -11.59
C THR A 120 -26.60 -8.98 -11.53
N ASN A 121 -27.09 -8.09 -10.67
CA ASN A 121 -26.47 -6.78 -10.42
C ASN A 121 -25.87 -6.64 -9.03
N TYR A 122 -24.99 -5.64 -8.89
CA TYR A 122 -24.21 -5.38 -7.68
C TYR A 122 -25.07 -5.20 -6.43
N GLU A 123 -26.21 -4.52 -6.56
CA GLU A 123 -27.13 -4.24 -5.45
C GLU A 123 -27.68 -5.53 -4.83
N ARG A 124 -28.00 -6.55 -5.64
CA ARG A 124 -28.57 -7.81 -5.15
C ARG A 124 -27.59 -8.62 -4.32
N VAL A 125 -26.33 -8.65 -4.75
CA VAL A 125 -25.27 -9.31 -3.97
C VAL A 125 -24.95 -8.53 -2.69
N ARG A 126 -24.89 -7.19 -2.79
CA ARG A 126 -24.68 -6.30 -1.64
C ARG A 126 -25.75 -6.52 -0.57
N ASP A 127 -27.02 -6.47 -0.96
CA ASP A 127 -28.18 -6.54 -0.07
C ASP A 127 -28.38 -7.97 0.48
N GLY A 128 -27.76 -8.97 -0.15
CA GLY A 128 -27.79 -10.37 0.31
C GLY A 128 -28.88 -11.22 -0.33
N ASP A 129 -29.55 -10.71 -1.37
CA ASP A 129 -30.55 -11.46 -2.14
C ASP A 129 -29.91 -12.62 -2.95
N ILE A 130 -28.62 -12.49 -3.27
CA ILE A 130 -27.79 -13.47 -3.97
C ILE A 130 -26.57 -13.81 -3.12
N ASP A 131 -26.33 -15.10 -2.88
CA ASP A 131 -25.15 -15.61 -2.17
C ASP A 131 -24.10 -16.16 -3.17
N PRO A 132 -22.94 -15.49 -3.32
CA PRO A 132 -21.89 -15.93 -4.23
C PRO A 132 -21.30 -17.32 -3.93
N HIS A 133 -21.38 -17.82 -2.69
CA HIS A 133 -20.79 -19.12 -2.31
C HIS A 133 -21.50 -20.32 -2.93
N ARG A 134 -22.72 -20.12 -3.45
CA ARG A 134 -23.50 -21.16 -4.13
C ARG A 134 -23.03 -21.43 -5.57
N PHE A 135 -22.16 -20.58 -6.10
CA PHE A 135 -21.67 -20.68 -7.48
C PHE A 135 -20.24 -21.22 -7.53
N THR A 136 -19.95 -22.02 -8.56
CA THR A 136 -18.62 -22.59 -8.79
C THR A 136 -17.61 -21.51 -9.18
N ALA A 137 -18.07 -20.51 -9.94
CA ALA A 137 -17.27 -19.41 -10.43
C ALA A 137 -18.07 -18.11 -10.40
N VAL A 138 -17.40 -17.01 -10.11
CA VAL A 138 -18.01 -15.68 -10.09
C VAL A 138 -17.19 -14.70 -10.90
N SER A 139 -17.88 -13.90 -11.71
CA SER A 139 -17.25 -12.82 -12.46
C SER A 139 -17.90 -11.46 -12.19
N LEU A 140 -17.06 -10.42 -12.09
CA LEU A 140 -17.48 -9.03 -11.94
C LEU A 140 -17.18 -8.27 -13.23
N ASP A 141 -18.20 -7.65 -13.84
CA ASP A 141 -18.03 -6.73 -14.98
C ASP A 141 -18.13 -5.26 -14.55
N GLU A 142 -17.31 -4.40 -15.15
CA GLU A 142 -17.20 -2.97 -14.80
C GLU A 142 -17.09 -2.76 -13.28
N ALA A 143 -16.20 -3.53 -12.66
CA ALA A 143 -15.97 -3.52 -11.21
C ALA A 143 -15.56 -2.12 -10.67
N ALA A 144 -15.18 -1.20 -11.55
CA ALA A 144 -15.01 0.21 -11.25
C ALA A 144 -16.30 0.89 -10.73
N THR A 145 -17.49 0.32 -10.99
CA THR A 145 -18.77 0.79 -10.44
C THR A 145 -18.82 0.65 -8.91
N LEU A 146 -18.02 -0.27 -8.34
CA LEU A 146 -17.90 -0.44 -6.89
C LEU A 146 -17.32 0.79 -6.16
N ARG A 147 -16.78 1.77 -6.90
CA ARG A 147 -16.27 3.05 -6.35
C ARG A 147 -17.35 3.91 -5.69
N SER A 148 -18.60 3.82 -6.14
CA SER A 148 -19.71 4.66 -5.63
C SER A 148 -20.21 4.22 -4.24
N PHE A 149 -19.89 3.01 -3.80
CA PHE A 149 -20.46 2.42 -2.58
C PHE A 149 -19.78 2.89 -1.28
N GLY A 150 -18.68 3.64 -1.36
CA GLY A 150 -17.87 4.05 -0.21
C GLY A 150 -17.01 2.91 0.36
N SER A 151 -15.94 3.26 1.10
CA SER A 151 -14.90 2.31 1.51
C SER A 151 -15.38 1.19 2.44
N LYS A 152 -16.31 1.47 3.37
CA LYS A 152 -16.86 0.47 4.30
C LYS A 152 -17.72 -0.57 3.57
N THR A 153 -18.60 -0.13 2.67
CA THR A 153 -19.47 -1.00 1.87
C THR A 153 -18.66 -1.85 0.89
N TYR A 154 -17.57 -1.29 0.35
CA TYR A 154 -16.63 -2.01 -0.50
C TYR A 154 -15.98 -3.20 0.24
N GLN A 155 -15.46 -2.97 1.45
CA GLN A 155 -14.85 -4.03 2.26
C GLN A 155 -15.86 -5.12 2.64
N SER A 156 -17.08 -4.74 3.05
CA SER A 156 -18.12 -5.73 3.35
C SER A 156 -18.57 -6.51 2.12
N PHE A 157 -18.58 -5.87 0.94
CA PHE A 157 -18.93 -6.53 -0.32
C PHE A 157 -17.89 -7.58 -0.71
N MET A 158 -16.60 -7.26 -0.59
CA MET A 158 -15.51 -8.20 -0.91
C MET A 158 -15.52 -9.46 -0.05
N LEU A 159 -15.86 -9.32 1.23
CA LEU A 159 -15.99 -10.46 2.16
C LEU A 159 -17.04 -11.49 1.70
N LYS A 160 -18.09 -11.06 0.99
CA LYS A 160 -19.14 -11.97 0.48
C LYS A 160 -18.66 -12.91 -0.63
N PHE A 161 -17.52 -12.63 -1.26
CA PHE A 161 -16.94 -13.50 -2.28
C PHE A 161 -15.80 -14.35 -1.74
N LYS A 162 -15.46 -14.24 -0.44
CA LYS A 162 -14.31 -14.92 0.13
C LYS A 162 -14.47 -16.45 0.06
N GLY A 163 -13.48 -17.15 -0.45
CA GLY A 163 -13.50 -18.61 -0.57
C GLY A 163 -14.15 -19.15 -1.84
N VAL A 164 -14.72 -18.32 -2.72
CA VAL A 164 -15.17 -18.77 -4.05
C VAL A 164 -13.97 -19.28 -4.85
N LYS A 165 -14.11 -20.46 -5.47
CA LYS A 165 -13.02 -21.19 -6.14
C LYS A 165 -12.43 -20.40 -7.30
N TYR A 166 -13.27 -20.04 -8.28
CA TYR A 166 -12.87 -19.32 -9.49
C TYR A 166 -13.42 -17.89 -9.49
N LYS A 167 -12.55 -16.91 -9.78
CA LYS A 167 -12.91 -15.49 -9.77
C LYS A 167 -12.32 -14.76 -10.95
N LEU A 168 -13.16 -13.97 -11.63
CA LEU A 168 -12.72 -13.15 -12.74
C LEU A 168 -13.20 -11.71 -12.56
N THR A 169 -12.31 -10.73 -12.66
CA THR A 169 -12.71 -9.32 -12.77
C THR A 169 -12.42 -8.78 -14.16
N ASN A 170 -13.40 -8.10 -14.76
CA ASN A 170 -13.30 -7.45 -16.05
C ASN A 170 -13.58 -5.96 -15.88
N THR A 171 -12.67 -5.12 -16.34
CA THR A 171 -12.86 -3.66 -16.33
C THR A 171 -12.01 -3.02 -17.42
N ALA A 172 -12.30 -1.76 -17.74
CA ALA A 172 -11.38 -0.96 -18.53
C ALA A 172 -10.03 -0.82 -17.81
N THR A 173 -8.96 -0.64 -18.57
CA THR A 173 -7.59 -0.48 -18.07
C THR A 173 -7.57 0.62 -16.99
N PRO A 174 -7.20 0.31 -15.73
CA PRO A 174 -7.09 1.32 -14.69
C PRO A 174 -5.94 2.27 -15.01
N SER A 175 -6.03 3.52 -14.55
CA SER A 175 -4.94 4.50 -14.72
C SER A 175 -3.72 4.10 -13.86
N PRO A 176 -2.48 4.26 -14.36
CA PRO A 176 -1.26 3.86 -13.62
C PRO A 176 -1.13 4.56 -12.26
N ASN A 177 -1.70 5.76 -12.09
CA ASN A 177 -1.64 6.50 -10.82
C ASN A 177 -2.70 6.06 -9.80
N ARG A 178 -3.53 5.04 -10.12
CA ARG A 178 -4.62 4.58 -9.26
C ARG A 178 -4.30 3.24 -8.59
N TYR A 179 -3.17 3.19 -7.92
CA TYR A 179 -2.68 2.00 -7.22
C TYR A 179 -3.70 1.35 -6.25
N LYS A 180 -4.54 2.15 -5.58
CA LYS A 180 -5.60 1.64 -4.70
C LYS A 180 -6.59 0.72 -5.42
N GLU A 181 -6.93 1.04 -6.67
CA GLU A 181 -7.88 0.24 -7.45
C GLU A 181 -7.26 -1.16 -7.74
N LEU A 182 -5.97 -1.21 -8.10
CA LEU A 182 -5.25 -2.47 -8.33
C LEU A 182 -5.18 -3.37 -7.10
N ILE A 183 -4.84 -2.79 -5.94
CA ILE A 183 -4.79 -3.53 -4.67
C ILE A 183 -6.17 -4.12 -4.32
N HIS A 184 -7.22 -3.33 -4.55
CA HIS A 184 -8.59 -3.74 -4.30
C HIS A 184 -9.05 -4.89 -5.21
N TYR A 185 -8.62 -4.91 -6.48
CA TYR A 185 -8.83 -6.05 -7.38
C TYR A 185 -8.04 -7.28 -6.92
N ALA A 186 -6.80 -7.12 -6.48
CA ALA A 186 -6.01 -8.22 -5.91
C ALA A 186 -6.68 -8.81 -4.67
N GLY A 187 -7.29 -7.97 -3.81
CA GLY A 187 -8.07 -8.39 -2.65
C GLY A 187 -9.33 -9.17 -3.03
N PHE A 188 -10.09 -8.72 -4.04
CA PHE A 188 -11.24 -9.47 -4.57
C PHE A 188 -10.84 -10.87 -5.05
N LEU A 189 -9.76 -10.92 -5.82
CA LEU A 189 -9.22 -12.15 -6.39
C LEU A 189 -8.52 -13.03 -5.35
N GLU A 190 -8.36 -12.56 -4.11
CA GLU A 190 -7.61 -13.23 -3.04
C GLU A 190 -6.16 -13.58 -3.47
N ILE A 191 -5.52 -12.67 -4.21
CA ILE A 191 -4.09 -12.80 -4.51
C ILE A 191 -3.25 -12.34 -3.32
N MET A 192 -3.62 -11.20 -2.73
CA MET A 192 -3.00 -10.68 -1.51
C MET A 192 -4.03 -9.83 -0.76
N ASP A 193 -3.96 -9.85 0.57
CA ASP A 193 -4.80 -8.97 1.39
C ASP A 193 -4.50 -7.48 1.10
N THR A 194 -5.53 -6.63 1.19
CA THR A 194 -5.40 -5.20 0.91
C THR A 194 -4.47 -4.50 1.92
N GLY A 195 -4.55 -4.87 3.21
CA GLY A 195 -3.68 -4.31 4.25
C GLY A 195 -2.23 -4.75 4.07
N GLN A 196 -2.00 -6.02 3.74
CA GLN A 196 -0.68 -6.54 3.42
C GLN A 196 -0.07 -5.85 2.19
N SER A 197 -0.84 -5.73 1.10
CA SER A 197 -0.39 -5.07 -0.14
C SER A 197 -0.03 -3.60 0.08
N LEU A 198 -0.79 -2.89 0.92
CA LEU A 198 -0.52 -1.50 1.28
C LEU A 198 0.81 -1.36 2.01
N THR A 199 1.08 -2.27 2.95
CA THR A 199 2.31 -2.25 3.76
C THR A 199 3.53 -2.63 2.92
N ARG A 200 3.36 -3.59 2.00
CA ARG A 200 4.41 -4.10 1.12
C ARG A 200 4.84 -3.10 0.04
N PHE A 201 3.91 -2.44 -0.65
CA PHE A 201 4.28 -1.63 -1.81
C PHE A 201 4.30 -0.11 -1.55
N PHE A 202 3.61 0.37 -0.51
CA PHE A 202 3.36 1.82 -0.34
C PHE A 202 3.92 2.39 0.96
N LYS A 203 4.47 3.60 0.86
CA LYS A 203 4.84 4.42 2.00
C LYS A 203 3.62 5.20 2.51
N ARG A 204 3.36 5.17 3.82
CA ARG A 204 2.33 6.01 4.46
C ARG A 204 2.76 7.49 4.40
N ASP A 205 2.01 8.32 3.68
CA ASP A 205 2.11 9.77 3.75
C ASP A 205 1.37 10.27 5.00
N SER A 206 2.11 10.83 5.96
CA SER A 206 1.58 11.34 7.22
C SER A 206 0.80 12.65 7.09
N THR A 207 0.81 13.30 5.91
CA THR A 207 0.18 14.61 5.69
C THR A 207 -1.13 14.55 4.91
N LYS A 208 -1.32 13.53 4.06
CA LYS A 208 -2.56 13.32 3.29
C LYS A 208 -2.92 11.84 3.25
N ALA A 209 -3.93 11.44 4.04
CA ALA A 209 -4.41 10.05 4.16
C ALA A 209 -4.82 9.36 2.83
N ASN A 210 -4.93 10.10 1.73
CA ASN A 210 -5.33 9.57 0.42
C ASN A 210 -4.22 9.48 -0.63
N ASN A 211 -3.00 9.96 -0.36
CA ASN A 211 -1.90 9.92 -1.32
C ASN A 211 -0.95 8.76 -1.02
N LEU A 212 -1.12 7.64 -1.73
CA LEU A 212 -0.20 6.51 -1.62
C LEU A 212 0.94 6.70 -2.62
N THR A 213 2.17 6.65 -2.11
CA THR A 213 3.37 6.70 -2.96
C THR A 213 4.05 5.33 -2.88
N LEU A 214 4.39 4.74 -4.02
CA LEU A 214 5.21 3.54 -4.05
C LEU A 214 6.57 3.82 -3.39
N TYR A 215 7.14 2.82 -2.73
CA TYR A 215 8.53 2.95 -2.28
C TYR A 215 9.46 3.15 -3.49
N PRO A 216 10.43 4.09 -3.42
CA PRO A 216 11.44 4.25 -4.47
C PRO A 216 12.12 2.91 -4.78
N GLY A 217 12.12 2.48 -6.04
CA GLY A 217 12.68 1.20 -6.48
C GLY A 217 11.72 0.00 -6.50
N ARG A 218 10.52 0.08 -5.89
CA ARG A 218 9.53 -1.02 -5.87
C ARG A 218 8.48 -0.97 -6.97
N GLU A 219 8.52 0.03 -7.83
CA GLU A 219 7.55 0.18 -8.94
C GLU A 219 7.59 -1.01 -9.90
N ARG A 220 8.80 -1.44 -10.27
CA ARG A 220 9.01 -2.63 -11.09
C ARG A 220 8.42 -3.90 -10.45
N GLU A 221 8.65 -4.11 -9.17
CA GLU A 221 8.13 -5.28 -8.44
C GLU A 221 6.60 -5.26 -8.36
N PHE A 222 6.02 -4.09 -8.08
CA PHE A 222 4.58 -3.90 -8.04
C PHE A 222 3.93 -4.25 -9.39
N TRP A 223 4.50 -3.79 -10.51
CA TRP A 223 3.97 -4.07 -11.83
C TRP A 223 4.15 -5.53 -12.25
N ILE A 224 5.27 -6.16 -11.88
CA ILE A 224 5.47 -7.60 -12.09
C ILE A 224 4.44 -8.42 -11.29
N TRP A 225 4.19 -8.05 -10.03
CA TRP A 225 3.15 -8.67 -9.21
C TRP A 225 1.76 -8.47 -9.83
N CYS A 226 1.41 -7.26 -10.26
CA CYS A 226 0.17 -7.00 -11.00
C CYS A 226 0.07 -7.86 -12.27
N ALA A 227 1.15 -8.00 -13.04
CA ALA A 227 1.19 -8.81 -14.25
C ALA A 227 1.03 -10.32 -14.00
N SER A 228 1.23 -10.78 -12.75
CA SER A 228 1.06 -12.20 -12.42
C SER A 228 -0.41 -12.62 -12.34
N TRP A 229 -1.32 -11.69 -12.00
CA TRP A 229 -2.76 -11.95 -11.86
C TRP A 229 -3.67 -11.08 -12.73
N GLY A 230 -3.16 -9.98 -13.27
CA GLY A 230 -3.88 -9.05 -14.13
C GLY A 230 -3.30 -9.04 -15.54
N LEU A 231 -4.16 -9.21 -16.54
CA LEU A 231 -3.81 -9.05 -17.94
C LEU A 231 -4.25 -7.68 -18.41
N PHE A 232 -3.28 -6.80 -18.66
CA PHE A 232 -3.53 -5.43 -19.11
C PHE A 232 -3.35 -5.36 -20.63
N LEU A 233 -4.43 -5.02 -21.34
CA LEU A 233 -4.47 -5.00 -22.81
C LEU A 233 -4.97 -3.64 -23.31
N GLN A 234 -4.14 -2.96 -24.08
CA GLN A 234 -4.52 -1.74 -24.82
C GLN A 234 -4.83 -2.06 -26.28
N LYS A 235 -4.07 -2.98 -26.90
CA LYS A 235 -4.20 -3.42 -28.28
C LYS A 235 -3.88 -4.91 -28.41
N PRO A 236 -4.32 -5.60 -29.49
CA PRO A 236 -3.90 -6.98 -29.76
C PRO A 236 -2.37 -7.16 -29.87
N SER A 237 -1.65 -6.15 -30.35
CA SER A 237 -0.18 -6.13 -30.42
C SER A 237 0.52 -6.37 -29.09
N ASP A 238 -0.13 -6.06 -27.97
CA ASP A 238 0.43 -6.26 -26.63
C ASP A 238 0.65 -7.76 -26.33
N LEU A 239 -0.06 -8.63 -27.05
CA LEU A 239 0.10 -10.08 -27.03
C LEU A 239 0.83 -10.63 -28.27
N GLY A 240 1.39 -9.76 -29.10
CA GLY A 240 2.07 -10.13 -30.35
C GLY A 240 1.15 -10.43 -31.53
N PHE A 241 -0.14 -10.09 -31.45
CA PHE A 241 -1.10 -10.27 -32.53
C PHE A 241 -1.23 -9.02 -33.41
N SER A 242 -1.85 -9.17 -34.59
CA SER A 242 -2.07 -8.06 -35.52
C SER A 242 -3.11 -7.06 -34.98
N ASP A 243 -2.81 -5.77 -35.09
CA ASP A 243 -3.75 -4.67 -34.85
C ASP A 243 -4.69 -4.43 -36.05
N GLU A 244 -4.66 -5.28 -37.07
CA GLU A 244 -5.52 -5.17 -38.24
C GLU A 244 -7.01 -5.28 -37.84
N GLY A 245 -7.79 -4.25 -38.21
CA GLY A 245 -9.17 -4.07 -37.74
C GLY A 245 -9.32 -3.45 -36.33
N TYR A 246 -8.19 -3.10 -35.68
CA TYR A 246 -8.11 -2.39 -34.39
C TYR A 246 -7.51 -0.98 -34.49
N ALA A 247 -6.91 -0.61 -35.62
CA ALA A 247 -6.56 0.78 -35.90
C ALA A 247 -7.83 1.64 -35.96
N LEU A 248 -7.99 2.56 -35.01
CA LEU A 248 -9.11 3.49 -35.01
C LEU A 248 -8.93 4.50 -36.16
N PRO A 249 -10.01 4.84 -36.89
CA PRO A 249 -9.96 5.92 -37.87
C PRO A 249 -9.63 7.25 -37.17
N PRO A 250 -9.21 8.29 -37.90
CA PRO A 250 -8.95 9.58 -37.28
C PRO A 250 -10.19 10.11 -36.54
N MET A 251 -9.94 10.87 -35.47
CA MET A 251 -10.98 11.58 -34.71
C MET A 251 -10.75 13.08 -34.86
N ASP A 252 -11.74 13.77 -35.42
CA ASP A 252 -11.75 15.22 -35.60
C ASP A 252 -12.57 15.88 -34.49
N ILE A 253 -11.94 16.72 -33.68
CA ILE A 253 -12.59 17.44 -32.58
C ILE A 253 -12.77 18.89 -33.00
N ARG A 254 -14.03 19.32 -33.11
CA ARG A 254 -14.42 20.66 -33.55
C ARG A 254 -14.96 21.45 -32.37
N TYR A 255 -14.33 22.58 -32.08
CA TYR A 255 -14.76 23.47 -31.01
C TYR A 255 -15.59 24.62 -31.58
N HIS A 256 -16.84 24.72 -31.14
CA HIS A 256 -17.80 25.75 -31.57
C HIS A 256 -17.96 26.76 -30.43
N LYS A 257 -17.27 27.90 -30.55
CA LYS A 257 -17.36 29.00 -29.58
C LYS A 257 -18.60 29.83 -29.86
N LEU A 258 -19.48 29.94 -28.87
CA LEU A 258 -20.69 30.77 -28.91
C LEU A 258 -20.50 31.99 -28.00
N ASN A 259 -20.97 33.16 -28.45
CA ASN A 259 -20.85 34.39 -27.66
C ASN A 259 -22.10 34.59 -26.80
N SER A 260 -21.92 35.04 -25.57
CA SER A 260 -23.01 35.49 -24.71
C SER A 260 -23.77 36.66 -25.35
N LEU A 261 -25.07 36.78 -25.08
CA LEU A 261 -25.89 37.91 -25.54
C LEU A 261 -25.34 39.21 -24.90
N ASP A 262 -25.18 40.27 -25.70
CA ASP A 262 -24.78 41.61 -25.21
C ASP A 262 -25.71 42.03 -24.06
N ARG A 263 -25.20 41.97 -22.82
CA ARG A 263 -25.90 42.50 -21.65
C ARG A 263 -25.54 43.98 -21.47
N PRO A 264 -26.51 44.85 -21.14
CA PRO A 264 -26.22 46.24 -20.82
C PRO A 264 -25.28 46.32 -19.61
N ALA A 265 -24.36 47.29 -19.62
CA ALA A 265 -23.37 47.47 -18.56
C ALA A 265 -24.03 47.57 -17.17
N GLU A 266 -23.60 46.72 -16.24
CA GLU A 266 -24.01 46.81 -14.84
C GLU A 266 -23.12 47.82 -14.10
N PHE A 267 -23.77 48.74 -13.37
CA PHE A 267 -23.14 49.75 -12.54
C PHE A 267 -23.33 49.38 -11.07
N GLU A 268 -22.31 49.57 -10.24
CA GLU A 268 -22.46 49.43 -8.79
C GLU A 268 -23.30 50.58 -8.21
N ALA A 269 -23.73 50.44 -6.95
CA ALA A 269 -24.58 51.44 -6.29
C ALA A 269 -23.92 52.82 -6.13
N ASP A 270 -22.61 52.91 -6.33
CA ASP A 270 -21.80 54.13 -6.36
C ASP A 270 -21.55 54.70 -7.76
N GLY A 271 -22.11 54.07 -8.80
CA GLY A 271 -21.99 54.51 -10.20
C GLY A 271 -20.71 54.05 -10.92
N GLN A 272 -19.91 53.17 -10.30
CA GLN A 272 -18.72 52.61 -10.97
C GLN A 272 -19.13 51.52 -11.98
N MET A 273 -18.65 51.65 -13.23
CA MET A 273 -18.87 50.66 -14.30
C MET A 273 -18.05 49.41 -14.01
N LYS A 274 -18.68 48.23 -13.92
CA LYS A 274 -17.95 46.96 -13.78
C LYS A 274 -17.14 46.67 -15.06
N LEU A 275 -15.84 46.93 -15.00
CA LEU A 275 -14.88 46.61 -16.06
C LEU A 275 -14.49 45.12 -15.95
N GLY A 276 -15.30 44.27 -16.57
CA GLY A 276 -15.08 42.83 -16.65
C GLY A 276 -15.78 42.06 -15.54
N HIS A 277 -16.52 41.03 -15.94
CA HIS A 277 -17.02 40.03 -15.00
C HIS A 277 -15.81 39.30 -14.41
N ASP A 278 -15.52 39.54 -13.13
CA ASP A 278 -14.51 38.80 -12.38
C ASP A 278 -14.69 37.30 -12.61
N ALA A 279 -13.60 36.63 -12.97
CA ALA A 279 -13.54 35.20 -13.34
C ALA A 279 -13.86 34.21 -12.19
N ALA A 280 -14.53 34.69 -11.14
CA ALA A 280 -15.10 33.88 -10.08
C ALA A 280 -16.63 34.00 -10.13
N MET A 281 -17.25 33.43 -11.18
CA MET A 281 -18.71 33.25 -11.20
C MET A 281 -19.14 32.50 -9.93
N GLY A 282 -20.03 33.11 -9.15
CA GLY A 282 -20.78 32.36 -8.15
C GLY A 282 -21.58 31.24 -8.83
N LEU A 283 -21.77 30.11 -8.13
CA LEU A 283 -22.56 28.96 -8.61
C LEU A 283 -23.94 29.35 -9.18
N SER A 284 -24.54 30.45 -8.69
CA SER A 284 -25.82 30.98 -9.14
C SER A 284 -25.76 31.67 -10.51
N ASP A 285 -24.69 32.40 -10.82
CA ASP A 285 -24.55 33.17 -12.06
C ASP A 285 -24.20 32.25 -13.23
N ALA A 286 -23.31 31.27 -13.01
CA ALA A 286 -23.02 30.22 -13.99
C ALA A 286 -24.26 29.38 -14.34
N ALA A 287 -25.14 29.10 -13.37
CA ALA A 287 -26.39 28.37 -13.59
C ALA A 287 -27.48 29.21 -14.28
N LYS A 288 -27.44 30.55 -14.15
CA LYS A 288 -28.31 31.48 -14.86
C LYS A 288 -27.86 31.62 -16.32
N GLU A 289 -26.56 31.73 -16.54
CA GLU A 289 -25.98 31.84 -17.88
C GLU A 289 -26.11 30.55 -18.69
N LYS A 290 -25.93 29.37 -18.07
CA LYS A 290 -26.26 28.10 -18.72
C LYS A 290 -27.71 28.07 -19.20
N ARG A 291 -28.66 28.55 -18.39
CA ARG A 291 -30.10 28.64 -18.78
C ARG A 291 -30.36 29.61 -19.94
N ASP A 292 -29.76 30.80 -19.91
CA ASP A 292 -29.95 31.81 -20.96
C ASP A 292 -29.28 31.40 -22.29
N SER A 293 -28.24 30.54 -22.24
CA SER A 293 -27.53 30.04 -23.42
C SER A 293 -28.14 28.80 -24.07
N ILE A 294 -29.17 28.19 -23.46
CA ILE A 294 -29.77 26.92 -23.94
C ILE A 294 -30.28 27.04 -25.38
N ASP A 295 -31.04 28.10 -25.67
CA ASP A 295 -31.66 28.27 -27.00
C ASP A 295 -30.61 28.52 -28.09
N ILE A 296 -29.55 29.26 -27.77
CA ILE A 296 -28.44 29.54 -28.69
C ILE A 296 -27.68 28.24 -29.01
N ARG A 297 -27.35 27.45 -27.98
CA ARG A 297 -26.70 26.14 -28.15
C ARG A 297 -27.59 25.20 -28.95
N ALA A 298 -28.89 25.12 -28.64
CA ALA A 298 -29.83 24.25 -29.33
C ALA A 298 -29.99 24.63 -30.82
N ALA A 299 -30.01 25.93 -31.13
CA ALA A 299 -30.00 26.42 -32.51
C ALA A 299 -28.72 26.03 -33.25
N GLU A 300 -27.56 26.11 -32.60
CA GLU A 300 -26.29 25.70 -33.20
C GLU A 300 -26.22 24.19 -33.43
N VAL A 301 -26.70 23.37 -32.48
CA VAL A 301 -26.84 21.91 -32.69
C VAL A 301 -27.72 21.62 -33.91
N ALA A 302 -28.86 22.30 -34.04
CA ALA A 302 -29.74 22.15 -35.19
C ALA A 302 -29.05 22.56 -36.50
N ARG A 303 -28.26 23.64 -36.50
CA ARG A 303 -27.45 24.08 -37.65
C ARG A 303 -26.45 23.00 -38.09
N ILE A 304 -25.67 22.46 -37.14
CA ILE A 304 -24.66 21.41 -37.41
C ILE A 304 -25.32 20.16 -38.02
N ILE A 305 -26.49 19.78 -37.52
CA ILE A 305 -27.25 18.62 -38.02
C ILE A 305 -27.83 18.91 -39.41
N ALA A 306 -28.31 20.12 -39.67
CA ALA A 306 -28.91 20.50 -40.96
C ALA A 306 -27.88 20.64 -42.09
N GLU A 307 -26.64 21.02 -41.77
CA GLU A 307 -25.54 21.13 -42.73
C GLU A 307 -24.92 19.76 -43.09
N ALA A 308 -25.24 18.72 -42.32
CA ALA A 308 -24.76 17.38 -42.55
C ALA A 308 -25.59 16.64 -43.62
N PRO A 309 -24.99 15.66 -44.33
CA PRO A 309 -25.73 14.75 -45.20
C PRO A 309 -26.93 14.09 -44.48
N ALA A 310 -28.03 13.93 -45.22
CA ALA A 310 -29.32 13.51 -44.65
C ALA A 310 -29.34 12.07 -44.09
N ASP A 311 -28.35 11.25 -44.45
CA ASP A 311 -28.17 9.87 -44.01
C ASP A 311 -27.25 9.73 -42.78
N GLU A 312 -26.64 10.82 -42.30
CA GLU A 312 -25.78 10.78 -41.13
C GLU A 312 -26.56 10.66 -39.82
N HIS A 313 -26.09 9.76 -38.96
CA HIS A 313 -26.59 9.57 -37.61
C HIS A 313 -25.81 10.41 -36.61
N PHE A 314 -26.52 10.98 -35.63
CA PHE A 314 -25.96 11.83 -34.59
C PHE A 314 -26.35 11.35 -33.20
N VAL A 315 -25.37 11.34 -32.29
CA VAL A 315 -25.64 11.31 -30.86
C VAL A 315 -25.45 12.71 -30.27
N VAL A 316 -26.46 13.24 -29.59
CA VAL A 316 -26.44 14.57 -28.97
C VAL A 316 -26.42 14.39 -27.46
N TRP A 317 -25.31 14.79 -26.84
CA TRP A 317 -25.09 14.72 -25.40
C TRP A 317 -25.54 16.03 -24.74
N HIS A 318 -26.47 15.92 -23.80
CA HIS A 318 -26.97 17.04 -22.99
C HIS A 318 -26.90 16.69 -21.49
N ASP A 319 -26.98 17.69 -20.61
CA ASP A 319 -26.86 17.49 -19.16
C ASP A 319 -28.18 17.82 -18.45
N LEU A 320 -28.82 18.94 -18.83
CA LEU A 320 -30.05 19.42 -18.21
C LEU A 320 -31.31 18.90 -18.92
N GLU A 321 -32.44 18.84 -18.21
CA GLU A 321 -33.73 18.50 -18.82
C GLU A 321 -34.26 19.63 -19.70
N ASP A 322 -33.97 20.89 -19.35
CA ASP A 322 -34.41 22.03 -20.16
C ASP A 322 -33.63 22.11 -21.47
N GLU A 323 -32.35 21.70 -21.48
CA GLU A 323 -31.56 21.48 -22.70
C GLU A 323 -32.21 20.44 -23.61
N ARG A 324 -32.63 19.29 -23.06
CA ARG A 324 -33.34 18.25 -23.82
C ARG A 324 -34.60 18.81 -24.49
N LYS A 325 -35.42 19.56 -23.75
CA LYS A 325 -36.66 20.16 -24.28
C LYS A 325 -36.35 21.15 -25.39
N ALA A 326 -35.33 21.98 -25.23
CA ALA A 326 -34.91 22.95 -26.24
C ALA A 326 -34.37 22.26 -27.50
N LEU A 327 -33.52 21.22 -27.34
CA LEU A 327 -33.05 20.38 -28.44
C LEU A 327 -34.21 19.70 -29.18
N LYS A 328 -35.22 19.19 -28.45
CA LYS A 328 -36.40 18.56 -29.06
C LYS A 328 -37.24 19.56 -29.85
N LYS A 329 -37.28 20.82 -29.42
CA LYS A 329 -37.95 21.91 -30.14
C LYS A 329 -37.15 22.33 -31.37
N ALA A 330 -35.83 22.42 -31.27
CA ALA A 330 -34.94 22.83 -32.36
C ALA A 330 -34.75 21.74 -33.42
N VAL A 331 -34.79 20.46 -33.01
CA VAL A 331 -34.63 19.28 -33.86
C VAL A 331 -35.80 18.32 -33.61
N PRO A 332 -36.97 18.54 -34.25
CA PRO A 332 -38.18 17.77 -33.98
C PRO A 332 -38.07 16.25 -34.22
N GLU A 333 -37.19 15.84 -35.14
CA GLU A 333 -36.91 14.43 -35.47
C GLU A 333 -36.03 13.71 -34.43
N MET A 334 -35.36 14.43 -33.52
CA MET A 334 -34.49 13.84 -32.51
C MET A 334 -35.31 12.95 -31.58
N VAL A 335 -34.91 11.69 -31.40
CA VAL A 335 -35.46 10.80 -30.37
C VAL A 335 -34.62 10.92 -29.11
N ASP A 336 -35.27 11.09 -27.97
CA ASP A 336 -34.61 11.43 -26.71
C ASP A 336 -34.98 10.45 -25.58
N ILE A 337 -34.10 10.33 -24.60
CA ILE A 337 -34.34 9.58 -23.36
C ILE A 337 -34.07 10.44 -22.13
N TYR A 338 -34.81 10.20 -21.05
CA TYR A 338 -34.69 10.95 -19.79
C TYR A 338 -35.00 10.06 -18.58
N GLY A 339 -34.59 10.48 -17.40
CA GLY A 339 -34.53 9.61 -16.21
C GLY A 339 -35.87 9.11 -15.67
N SER A 340 -36.96 9.87 -15.85
CA SER A 340 -38.32 9.48 -15.43
C SER A 340 -39.09 8.65 -16.46
N MET A 341 -38.46 8.27 -17.57
CA MET A 341 -39.06 7.40 -18.57
C MET A 341 -39.09 5.95 -18.09
N GLU A 342 -40.15 5.21 -18.44
CA GLU A 342 -40.23 3.77 -18.21
C GLU A 342 -39.02 3.04 -18.81
N LEU A 343 -38.45 2.11 -18.04
CA LEU A 343 -37.18 1.45 -18.37
C LEU A 343 -37.23 0.73 -19.71
N GLU A 344 -38.32 0.02 -19.98
CA GLU A 344 -38.55 -0.74 -21.22
C GLU A 344 -38.58 0.19 -22.44
N ALA A 345 -39.26 1.34 -22.33
CA ALA A 345 -39.32 2.33 -23.40
C ALA A 345 -37.95 2.99 -23.65
N ARG A 346 -37.17 3.20 -22.58
CA ARG A 346 -35.80 3.73 -22.66
C ARG A 346 -34.88 2.76 -23.40
N GLU A 347 -34.92 1.49 -23.02
CA GLU A 347 -34.11 0.43 -23.64
C GLU A 347 -34.46 0.25 -25.11
N GLN A 348 -35.75 0.27 -25.46
CA GLN A 348 -36.20 0.18 -26.84
C GLN A 348 -35.64 1.31 -27.70
N ARG A 349 -35.69 2.57 -27.24
CA ARG A 349 -35.15 3.72 -27.98
C ARG A 349 -33.63 3.66 -28.17
N VAL A 350 -32.91 3.19 -27.15
CA VAL A 350 -31.45 2.96 -27.22
C VAL A 350 -31.14 1.88 -28.26
N MET A 351 -31.89 0.78 -28.26
CA MET A 351 -31.75 -0.30 -29.23
C MET A 351 -32.08 0.15 -30.66
N ASP A 352 -33.15 0.93 -30.83
CA ASP A 352 -33.55 1.45 -32.15
C ASP A 352 -32.44 2.33 -32.75
N PHE A 353 -31.78 3.16 -31.94
CA PHE A 353 -30.62 3.93 -32.39
C PHE A 353 -29.41 3.03 -32.68
N ALA A 354 -29.08 2.10 -31.80
CA ALA A 354 -27.96 1.16 -32.00
C ALA A 354 -28.11 0.27 -33.25
N GLN A 355 -29.35 0.03 -33.68
CA GLN A 355 -29.69 -0.73 -34.89
C GLN A 355 -29.91 0.15 -36.13
N GLY A 356 -29.71 1.46 -36.03
CA GLY A 356 -29.84 2.40 -37.16
C GLY A 356 -31.28 2.72 -37.57
N ARG A 357 -32.28 2.38 -36.75
CA ARG A 357 -33.70 2.74 -37.00
C ARG A 357 -33.97 4.22 -36.69
N THR A 358 -33.17 4.80 -35.81
CA THR A 358 -33.23 6.21 -35.41
C THR A 358 -31.97 6.93 -35.89
N ARG A 359 -32.16 8.10 -36.51
CA ARG A 359 -31.05 8.92 -37.03
C ARG A 359 -30.41 9.81 -35.98
N ILE A 360 -31.21 10.56 -35.21
CA ILE A 360 -30.71 11.52 -34.23
C ILE A 360 -31.19 11.11 -32.84
N PHE A 361 -30.24 10.93 -31.93
CA PHE A 361 -30.50 10.44 -30.59
C PHE A 361 -29.96 11.38 -29.52
N GLY A 362 -30.84 11.93 -28.68
CA GLY A 362 -30.52 12.80 -27.56
C GLY A 362 -30.48 12.04 -26.23
N THR A 363 -29.37 12.11 -25.51
CA THR A 363 -29.23 11.44 -24.21
C THR A 363 -28.25 12.16 -23.29
N LYS A 364 -28.29 11.79 -22.01
CA LYS A 364 -27.32 12.26 -21.01
C LYS A 364 -26.10 11.35 -20.94
N LYS A 365 -24.93 11.95 -20.69
CA LYS A 365 -23.69 11.20 -20.43
C LYS A 365 -23.88 10.20 -19.28
N SER A 366 -24.57 10.58 -18.20
CA SER A 366 -24.85 9.70 -17.06
C SER A 366 -25.82 8.55 -17.35
N LEU A 367 -26.68 8.66 -18.38
CA LEU A 367 -27.68 7.64 -18.73
C LEU A 367 -27.17 6.62 -19.76
N SER A 368 -26.37 7.06 -20.72
CA SER A 368 -25.88 6.22 -21.83
C SER A 368 -24.35 6.17 -21.96
N GLY A 369 -23.62 6.81 -21.05
CA GLY A 369 -22.16 6.77 -20.99
C GLY A 369 -21.62 5.41 -20.58
N SER A 370 -22.45 4.53 -20.01
CA SER A 370 -22.09 3.16 -19.62
C SER A 370 -22.89 2.12 -20.42
N GLY A 371 -22.22 1.09 -20.95
CA GLY A 371 -22.82 -0.15 -21.49
C GLY A 371 -23.51 -0.15 -22.87
N CYS A 372 -23.66 0.98 -23.57
CA CYS A 372 -24.27 0.98 -24.91
C CYS A 372 -23.23 0.97 -26.04
N ASN A 373 -23.55 0.43 -27.22
CA ASN A 373 -22.68 0.47 -28.40
C ASN A 373 -23.37 1.18 -29.57
N PHE A 374 -22.86 2.34 -29.98
CA PHE A 374 -23.46 3.16 -31.04
C PHE A 374 -22.63 3.23 -32.33
N GLN A 375 -21.45 2.61 -32.35
CA GLN A 375 -20.47 2.79 -33.42
C GLN A 375 -20.93 2.28 -34.80
N ARG A 376 -21.90 1.34 -34.85
CA ARG A 376 -22.24 0.60 -36.07
C ARG A 376 -22.86 1.50 -37.13
N PHE A 377 -23.68 2.46 -36.71
CA PHE A 377 -24.39 3.39 -37.59
C PHE A 377 -24.08 4.85 -37.28
N CYS A 378 -23.48 5.15 -36.13
CA CYS A 378 -23.15 6.52 -35.72
C CYS A 378 -21.62 6.72 -35.65
N HIS A 379 -21.16 7.80 -36.28
CA HIS A 379 -19.77 8.27 -36.25
C HIS A 379 -19.67 9.77 -35.89
N ARG A 380 -20.78 10.42 -35.52
CA ARG A 380 -20.80 11.84 -35.14
C ARG A 380 -21.44 12.05 -33.77
N ALA A 381 -20.77 12.81 -32.90
CA ALA A 381 -21.30 13.20 -31.61
C ALA A 381 -21.27 14.72 -31.45
N ILE A 382 -22.32 15.28 -30.84
CA ILE A 382 -22.41 16.69 -30.50
C ILE A 382 -22.57 16.82 -28.98
N PHE A 383 -21.67 17.55 -28.34
CA PHE A 383 -21.77 17.92 -26.93
C PHE A 383 -22.34 19.33 -26.83
N MET A 384 -23.58 19.45 -26.34
CA MET A 384 -24.28 20.75 -26.25
C MET A 384 -23.60 21.71 -25.26
N GLY A 385 -22.85 21.19 -24.30
CA GLY A 385 -22.10 21.99 -23.35
C GLY A 385 -20.89 21.26 -22.76
N VAL A 386 -20.03 22.04 -22.11
CA VAL A 386 -18.86 21.54 -21.39
C VAL A 386 -19.09 21.60 -19.88
N ASP A 387 -18.45 20.66 -19.18
CA ASP A 387 -18.40 20.60 -17.72
C ASP A 387 -17.05 20.03 -17.26
N TYR A 388 -16.91 19.82 -15.95
CA TYR A 388 -15.69 19.28 -15.34
C TYR A 388 -15.66 17.74 -15.30
N GLU A 389 -16.69 17.05 -15.81
CA GLU A 389 -16.92 15.60 -15.70
C GLU A 389 -16.20 14.81 -16.81
N PHE A 390 -14.88 14.89 -16.83
CA PHE A 390 -14.04 14.30 -17.87
C PHE A 390 -14.23 12.79 -18.11
N ASN A 391 -14.46 11.99 -17.06
CA ASN A 391 -14.63 10.54 -17.22
C ASN A 391 -15.88 10.22 -18.04
N ASP A 392 -16.99 10.90 -17.77
CA ASP A 392 -18.26 10.68 -18.45
C ASP A 392 -18.21 11.19 -19.88
N PHE A 393 -17.49 12.30 -20.10
CA PHE A 393 -17.18 12.84 -21.42
C PHE A 393 -16.38 11.85 -22.30
N ILE A 394 -15.27 11.29 -21.80
CA ILE A 394 -14.48 10.30 -22.55
C ILE A 394 -15.26 9.00 -22.78
N GLN A 395 -16.01 8.54 -21.77
CA GLN A 395 -16.86 7.35 -21.91
C GLN A 395 -17.92 7.54 -23.00
N ALA A 396 -18.52 8.74 -23.09
CA ALA A 396 -19.48 9.09 -24.12
C ALA A 396 -18.86 9.05 -25.53
N ILE A 397 -17.65 9.61 -25.71
CA ILE A 397 -16.91 9.54 -26.99
C ILE A 397 -16.66 8.08 -27.39
N HIS A 398 -16.22 7.25 -26.45
CA HIS A 398 -15.96 5.83 -26.71
C HIS A 398 -17.20 4.98 -27.00
N ARG A 399 -18.41 5.55 -26.99
CA ARG A 399 -19.62 4.87 -27.48
C ARG A 399 -19.66 4.77 -29.01
N ILE A 400 -19.03 5.73 -29.69
CA ILE A 400 -18.91 5.77 -31.16
C ILE A 400 -17.46 5.58 -31.64
N TYR A 401 -16.48 6.00 -30.83
CA TYR A 401 -15.05 5.90 -31.11
C TYR A 401 -14.44 4.70 -30.39
N ARG A 402 -14.70 3.50 -30.90
CA ARG A 402 -14.17 2.23 -30.38
C ARG A 402 -13.84 1.26 -31.51
N PHE A 403 -13.22 0.13 -31.16
CA PHE A 403 -12.72 -0.84 -32.15
C PHE A 403 -13.84 -1.37 -33.07
N LEU A 404 -13.52 -1.57 -34.36
CA LEU A 404 -14.43 -1.85 -35.48
C LEU A 404 -15.15 -0.64 -36.08
N GLN A 405 -14.93 0.58 -35.56
CA GLN A 405 -15.33 1.79 -36.26
C GLN A 405 -14.56 1.93 -37.57
N LYS A 406 -15.26 2.12 -38.68
CA LYS A 406 -14.67 2.23 -40.03
C LYS A 406 -14.76 3.66 -40.59
N ALA A 407 -15.65 4.49 -40.05
CA ALA A 407 -15.87 5.85 -40.49
C ALA A 407 -15.02 6.84 -39.70
N HIS A 408 -14.62 7.94 -40.34
CA HIS A 408 -13.97 9.08 -39.69
C HIS A 408 -14.91 9.66 -38.61
N VAL A 409 -14.46 9.72 -37.35
CA VAL A 409 -15.32 10.16 -36.23
C VAL A 409 -15.20 11.65 -36.01
N ILE A 410 -16.34 12.35 -35.93
CA ILE A 410 -16.40 13.80 -35.72
C ILE A 410 -17.06 14.09 -34.36
N ILE A 411 -16.36 14.84 -33.51
CA ILE A 411 -16.83 15.27 -32.20
C ILE A 411 -16.97 16.78 -32.18
N ASP A 412 -18.21 17.27 -32.22
CA ASP A 412 -18.55 18.69 -32.14
C ASP A 412 -18.77 19.08 -30.66
N ILE A 413 -18.03 20.06 -30.14
CA ILE A 413 -18.10 20.53 -28.75
C ILE A 413 -18.51 22.00 -28.73
N LEU A 414 -19.70 22.28 -28.21
CA LEU A 414 -20.21 23.64 -28.05
C LEU A 414 -19.83 24.18 -26.67
N TYR A 415 -19.34 25.42 -26.63
CA TYR A 415 -19.04 26.11 -25.39
C TYR A 415 -19.27 27.62 -25.54
N MET A 416 -19.66 28.27 -24.44
CA MET A 416 -19.77 29.72 -24.42
C MET A 416 -18.39 30.37 -24.21
N ASP A 417 -18.24 31.62 -24.64
CA ASP A 417 -17.06 32.45 -24.35
C ASP A 417 -16.70 32.49 -22.85
N THR A 418 -17.70 32.51 -21.97
CA THR A 418 -17.55 32.44 -20.51
C THR A 418 -17.13 31.06 -19.97
N GLU A 419 -17.25 29.99 -20.77
CA GLU A 419 -16.87 28.61 -20.38
C GLU A 419 -15.44 28.24 -20.81
N THR A 420 -14.65 29.20 -21.29
CA THR A 420 -13.28 28.96 -21.80
C THR A 420 -12.38 28.24 -20.77
N GLU A 421 -12.45 28.61 -19.48
CA GLU A 421 -11.67 27.94 -18.42
C GLU A 421 -12.09 26.49 -18.18
N VAL A 422 -13.39 26.19 -18.32
CA VAL A 422 -13.92 24.82 -18.22
C VAL A 422 -13.37 23.97 -19.36
N LEU A 423 -13.38 24.51 -20.58
CA LEU A 423 -12.80 23.84 -21.76
C LEU A 423 -11.30 23.58 -21.58
N LEU A 424 -10.53 24.57 -21.12
CA LEU A 424 -9.10 24.40 -20.85
C LEU A 424 -8.85 23.34 -19.77
N ALA A 425 -9.68 23.29 -18.72
CA ALA A 425 -9.59 22.24 -17.71
C ALA A 425 -9.87 20.84 -18.28
N LEU A 426 -10.87 20.72 -19.17
CA LEU A 426 -11.19 19.47 -19.86
C LEU A 426 -10.04 19.02 -20.78
N GLN A 427 -9.45 19.94 -21.55
CA GLN A 427 -8.28 19.66 -22.40
C GLN A 427 -7.04 19.25 -21.59
N ARG A 428 -6.79 19.89 -20.44
CA ARG A 428 -5.70 19.48 -19.53
C ARG A 428 -5.89 18.05 -19.03
N LYS A 429 -7.11 17.69 -18.61
CA LYS A 429 -7.43 16.31 -18.19
C LYS A 429 -7.30 15.31 -19.34
N TRP A 430 -7.62 15.72 -20.56
CA TRP A 430 -7.42 14.89 -21.75
C TRP A 430 -5.94 14.56 -21.98
N ARG A 431 -5.06 15.56 -22.03
CA ARG A 431 -3.61 15.31 -22.19
C ARG A 431 -3.06 14.40 -21.11
N GLN A 432 -3.47 14.62 -19.87
CA GLN A 432 -3.09 13.74 -18.76
C GLN A 432 -3.57 12.30 -18.97
N TYR A 433 -4.78 12.09 -19.49
CA TYR A 433 -5.29 10.76 -19.81
C TYR A 433 -4.46 10.06 -20.90
N ASP A 434 -4.05 10.79 -21.93
CA ASP A 434 -3.21 10.25 -23.01
C ASP A 434 -1.81 9.88 -22.49
N GLU A 435 -1.15 10.79 -21.75
CA GLU A 435 0.15 10.55 -21.10
C GLU A 435 0.12 9.33 -20.15
N LEU A 436 -0.98 9.18 -19.39
CA LEU A 436 -1.17 8.05 -18.49
C LEU A 436 -1.38 6.73 -19.25
N SER A 437 -2.01 6.79 -20.43
CA SER A 437 -2.24 5.62 -21.27
C SER A 437 -0.95 5.14 -21.93
N GLU A 438 -0.09 6.06 -22.37
CA GLU A 438 1.24 5.76 -22.92
C GLU A 438 2.15 5.11 -21.89
N LYS A 439 2.21 5.65 -20.67
CA LYS A 439 2.98 5.04 -19.56
C LYS A 439 2.53 3.62 -19.26
N MET A 440 1.22 3.35 -19.29
CA MET A 440 0.70 2.00 -19.12
C MET A 440 1.16 1.07 -20.27
N GLU A 441 1.19 1.56 -21.51
CA GLU A 441 1.69 0.79 -22.66
C GLU A 441 3.18 0.44 -22.52
N GLU A 442 4.01 1.37 -22.02
CA GLU A 442 5.43 1.13 -21.71
C GLU A 442 5.61 0.06 -20.64
N ILE A 443 4.87 0.17 -19.53
CA ILE A 443 4.90 -0.82 -18.43
C ILE A 443 4.48 -2.20 -18.94
N ILE A 444 3.42 -2.30 -19.75
CA ILE A 444 2.98 -3.58 -20.33
C ILE A 444 4.04 -4.17 -21.25
N LYS A 445 4.72 -3.35 -22.06
CA LYS A 445 5.81 -3.80 -22.94
C LYS A 445 7.03 -4.26 -22.14
N GLU A 446 7.36 -3.58 -21.05
CA GLU A 446 8.53 -3.91 -20.21
C GLU A 446 8.31 -5.19 -19.38
N TYR A 447 7.08 -5.39 -18.87
CA TYR A 447 6.76 -6.45 -17.91
C TYR A 447 5.84 -7.55 -18.45
N GLY A 448 5.51 -7.51 -19.75
CA GLY A 448 4.49 -8.31 -20.39
C GLY A 448 4.78 -9.81 -20.51
N LEU A 449 3.85 -10.58 -19.94
CA LEU A 449 3.59 -12.03 -20.00
C LEU A 449 4.27 -12.90 -18.93
N GLY A 450 3.39 -13.39 -18.03
CA GLY A 450 3.61 -13.90 -16.68
C GLY A 450 4.49 -15.14 -16.49
N SER A 451 5.29 -15.56 -17.46
CA SER A 451 6.37 -16.55 -17.24
C SER A 451 7.74 -15.89 -17.03
N LEU A 452 8.03 -14.78 -17.73
CA LEU A 452 9.27 -14.01 -17.60
C LEU A 452 9.36 -13.23 -16.27
N ALA A 453 8.19 -12.90 -15.68
CA ALA A 453 8.06 -12.25 -14.38
C ALA A 453 8.75 -13.02 -13.24
N LEU A 454 8.56 -14.34 -13.19
CA LEU A 454 9.13 -15.21 -12.15
C LEU A 454 10.65 -15.30 -12.28
N GLU A 455 11.18 -15.49 -13.49
CA GLU A 455 12.63 -15.54 -13.73
C GLU A 455 13.30 -14.18 -13.45
N ALA A 456 12.63 -13.07 -13.78
CA ALA A 456 13.14 -11.74 -13.48
C ALA A 456 13.20 -11.45 -11.96
N MET A 457 12.20 -11.90 -11.18
CA MET A 457 12.22 -11.76 -9.71
C MET A 457 13.15 -12.74 -9.03
N LYS A 458 13.33 -13.96 -9.55
CA LYS A 458 14.38 -14.86 -9.04
C LYS A 458 15.79 -14.28 -9.21
N ARG A 459 16.01 -13.43 -10.23
CA ARG A 459 17.27 -12.70 -10.43
C ARG A 459 17.49 -11.54 -9.45
N THR A 460 16.46 -11.08 -8.74
CA THR A 460 16.61 -10.04 -7.69
C THR A 460 16.90 -10.64 -6.30
N ILE A 461 16.88 -11.97 -6.16
CA ILE A 461 17.34 -12.65 -4.95
C ILE A 461 18.86 -12.59 -4.89
N GLY A 462 19.38 -12.12 -3.76
CA GLY A 462 20.80 -11.91 -3.51
C GLY A 462 21.20 -10.43 -3.42
N CYS A 463 22.46 -10.21 -3.09
CA CYS A 463 23.10 -8.92 -2.99
C CYS A 463 24.52 -9.07 -3.55
N GLU A 464 25.03 -8.05 -4.24
CA GLU A 464 26.44 -8.03 -4.62
C GLU A 464 27.28 -7.77 -3.36
N ARG A 465 28.16 -8.70 -3.03
CA ARG A 465 28.97 -8.60 -1.82
C ARG A 465 29.99 -7.47 -1.94
N VAL A 466 29.86 -6.45 -1.09
CA VAL A 466 30.87 -5.39 -0.94
C VAL A 466 31.49 -5.47 0.46
N GLU A 467 32.81 -5.34 0.56
CA GLU A 467 33.51 -5.34 1.85
C GLU A 467 34.43 -4.12 1.94
N VAL A 468 34.32 -3.38 3.03
CA VAL A 468 35.18 -2.25 3.37
C VAL A 468 35.89 -2.58 4.68
N LYS A 469 37.22 -2.51 4.68
CA LYS A 469 38.08 -2.77 5.84
C LYS A 469 38.79 -1.48 6.25
N GLY A 470 38.58 -1.06 7.49
CA GLY A 470 39.40 -0.06 8.16
C GLY A 470 40.47 -0.72 9.04
N ASN A 471 41.18 0.08 9.85
CA ASN A 471 42.17 -0.42 10.79
C ASN A 471 41.51 -1.22 11.91
N ASN A 472 40.37 -0.72 12.41
CA ASN A 472 39.65 -1.30 13.53
C ASN A 472 38.25 -1.82 13.17
N TYR A 473 37.86 -1.84 11.89
CA TYR A 473 36.54 -2.32 11.51
C TYR A 473 36.49 -3.10 10.18
N THR A 474 35.42 -3.87 10.01
CA THR A 474 35.04 -4.47 8.73
C THR A 474 33.54 -4.31 8.50
N ALA A 475 33.16 -3.57 7.48
CA ALA A 475 31.78 -3.38 7.05
C ALA A 475 31.50 -4.21 5.79
N ILE A 476 30.42 -4.98 5.78
CA ILE A 476 30.06 -5.87 4.67
C ILE A 476 28.63 -5.57 4.22
N ASN A 477 28.44 -5.34 2.92
CA ASN A 477 27.11 -5.34 2.28
C ASN A 477 26.85 -6.72 1.69
N ASN A 478 25.99 -7.53 2.33
CA ASN A 478 25.63 -8.87 1.87
C ASN A 478 24.39 -9.41 2.61
N ASP A 479 23.86 -10.55 2.19
CA ASP A 479 22.93 -11.37 2.98
C ASP A 479 23.65 -11.99 4.19
N CYS A 480 23.11 -11.79 5.39
CA CYS A 480 23.77 -12.23 6.62
C CYS A 480 23.83 -13.76 6.77
N VAL A 481 22.88 -14.50 6.19
CA VAL A 481 22.88 -15.97 6.25
C VAL A 481 24.02 -16.53 5.42
N GLU A 482 24.18 -16.05 4.19
CA GLU A 482 25.29 -16.45 3.32
C GLU A 482 26.64 -15.92 3.81
N GLU A 483 26.69 -14.70 4.34
CA GLU A 483 27.94 -14.10 4.83
C GLU A 483 28.49 -14.85 6.06
N VAL A 484 27.67 -15.11 7.08
CA VAL A 484 28.14 -15.76 8.32
C VAL A 484 28.57 -17.21 8.07
N ARG A 485 27.97 -17.92 7.10
CA ARG A 485 28.44 -19.25 6.67
C ARG A 485 29.90 -19.26 6.24
N SER A 486 30.36 -18.18 5.60
CA SER A 486 31.75 -18.06 5.14
C SER A 486 32.74 -17.79 6.28
N TRP A 487 32.26 -17.36 7.45
CA TRP A 487 33.14 -16.99 8.56
C TRP A 487 33.75 -18.22 9.24
N PRO A 488 35.00 -18.14 9.71
CA PRO A 488 35.63 -19.27 10.40
C PRO A 488 34.91 -19.63 11.70
N THR A 489 34.93 -20.91 12.04
CA THR A 489 34.45 -21.41 13.34
C THR A 489 35.25 -20.75 14.47
N ASP A 490 34.58 -20.43 15.58
CA ASP A 490 35.21 -19.83 16.77
C ASP A 490 36.01 -18.54 16.48
N SER A 491 35.51 -17.70 15.57
CA SER A 491 36.16 -16.46 15.16
C SER A 491 35.61 -15.21 15.87
N ILE A 492 34.39 -15.27 16.42
CA ILE A 492 33.70 -14.12 17.03
C ILE A 492 33.76 -14.17 18.56
N ASP A 493 34.09 -13.04 19.19
CA ASP A 493 34.21 -12.93 20.65
C ASP A 493 32.88 -12.55 21.33
N LEU A 494 32.02 -11.78 20.66
CA LEU A 494 30.73 -11.32 21.15
C LEU A 494 29.79 -10.98 19.98
N TYR A 495 28.55 -11.48 20.05
CA TYR A 495 27.45 -10.97 19.24
C TYR A 495 26.61 -9.98 20.05
N VAL A 496 26.38 -8.78 19.50
CA VAL A 496 25.38 -7.83 20.00
C VAL A 496 24.55 -7.40 18.79
N THR A 497 23.25 -7.70 18.80
CA THR A 497 22.41 -7.44 17.63
C THR A 497 20.94 -7.27 18.00
N SER A 498 20.20 -6.56 17.15
CA SER A 498 18.73 -6.53 17.17
C SER A 498 18.22 -7.32 15.98
N ILE A 499 17.56 -8.44 16.22
CA ILE A 499 17.00 -9.21 15.11
C ILE A 499 15.73 -8.52 14.58
N PRO A 500 15.40 -8.70 13.29
CA PRO A 500 14.14 -8.20 12.73
C PRO A 500 12.92 -8.78 13.46
N PHE A 501 11.88 -7.96 13.65
CA PHE A 501 10.70 -8.29 14.44
C PHE A 501 9.65 -9.03 13.58
N GLY A 502 9.98 -10.22 13.10
CA GLY A 502 9.07 -11.05 12.28
C GLY A 502 8.67 -10.36 10.98
N ASN A 503 7.37 -10.34 10.69
CA ASN A 503 6.74 -9.69 9.53
C ASN A 503 6.36 -8.20 9.72
N HIS A 504 6.79 -7.57 10.81
CA HIS A 504 6.27 -6.24 11.21
C HIS A 504 6.91 -5.08 10.45
N TYR A 505 8.18 -5.22 10.08
CA TYR A 505 8.95 -4.22 9.34
C TYR A 505 9.77 -4.87 8.25
N GLU A 506 9.74 -4.27 7.07
CA GLU A 506 10.64 -4.58 5.96
C GLU A 506 11.75 -3.51 5.94
N TYR A 507 13.00 -3.96 6.00
CA TYR A 507 14.22 -3.14 6.09
C TYR A 507 14.89 -2.95 4.72
N SER A 508 14.65 -3.87 3.78
CA SER A 508 15.19 -3.89 2.43
C SER A 508 14.15 -4.39 1.43
N PRO A 509 14.19 -3.97 0.15
CA PRO A 509 13.36 -4.54 -0.92
C PRO A 509 13.77 -5.98 -1.31
N SER A 510 14.91 -6.50 -0.87
CA SER A 510 15.35 -7.85 -1.23
C SER A 510 14.57 -8.95 -0.51
N TYR A 511 14.21 -10.04 -1.19
CA TYR A 511 13.58 -11.23 -0.60
C TYR A 511 14.45 -11.88 0.49
N ASN A 512 15.75 -11.61 0.50
CA ASN A 512 16.68 -11.99 1.57
C ASN A 512 16.30 -11.40 2.93
N ASP A 513 15.59 -10.27 2.95
CA ASP A 513 15.13 -9.63 4.17
C ASP A 513 14.24 -10.57 5.01
N PHE A 514 14.56 -10.65 6.29
CA PHE A 514 13.78 -11.40 7.27
C PHE A 514 12.40 -10.77 7.52
N GLY A 515 12.23 -9.48 7.24
CA GLY A 515 10.94 -8.79 7.27
C GLY A 515 9.94 -9.26 6.20
N HIS A 516 10.40 -9.92 5.13
CA HIS A 516 9.55 -10.39 4.02
C HIS A 516 8.86 -11.74 4.26
N ASN A 517 8.88 -12.26 5.48
CA ASN A 517 8.15 -13.48 5.80
C ASN A 517 6.66 -13.18 6.04
N PRO A 518 5.73 -14.08 5.65
CA PRO A 518 4.30 -13.85 5.84
C PRO A 518 3.88 -13.86 7.31
N ASN A 519 4.60 -14.60 8.16
CA ASN A 519 4.34 -14.75 9.59
C ASN A 519 5.64 -15.15 10.34
N ASP A 520 5.54 -15.29 11.66
CA ASP A 520 6.69 -15.59 12.52
C ASP A 520 7.22 -17.01 12.38
N ASP A 521 6.35 -17.98 12.08
CA ASP A 521 6.79 -19.36 11.81
C ASP A 521 7.74 -19.41 10.60
N GLU A 522 7.41 -18.71 9.52
CA GLU A 522 8.30 -18.60 8.35
C GLU A 522 9.55 -17.77 8.67
N PHE A 523 9.45 -16.72 9.49
CA PHE A 523 10.62 -15.98 9.97
C PHE A 523 11.59 -16.89 10.73
N PHE A 524 11.12 -17.71 11.67
CA PHE A 524 11.98 -18.62 12.42
C PHE A 524 12.51 -19.76 11.56
N LYS A 525 11.79 -20.21 10.52
CA LYS A 525 12.33 -21.11 9.50
C LYS A 525 13.48 -20.47 8.71
N GLN A 526 13.42 -19.17 8.44
CA GLN A 526 14.57 -18.46 7.88
C GLN A 526 15.72 -18.40 8.87
N MET A 527 15.44 -18.10 10.14
CA MET A 527 16.44 -18.06 11.22
C MET A 527 17.08 -19.43 11.48
N ASP A 528 16.40 -20.54 11.17
CA ASP A 528 16.97 -21.90 11.23
C ASP A 528 18.21 -22.04 10.34
N PHE A 529 18.39 -21.20 9.32
CA PHE A 529 19.59 -21.17 8.48
C PHE A 529 20.72 -20.30 9.05
N LEU A 530 20.43 -19.33 9.93
CA LEU A 530 21.40 -18.37 10.48
C LEU A 530 21.88 -18.74 11.88
N THR A 531 20.95 -19.09 12.79
CA THR A 531 21.26 -19.32 14.20
C THR A 531 22.32 -20.41 14.43
N PRO A 532 22.34 -21.54 13.69
CA PRO A 532 23.43 -22.52 13.79
C PRO A 532 24.81 -21.94 13.43
N GLU A 533 24.87 -21.05 12.44
CA GLU A 533 26.10 -20.42 11.98
C GLU A 533 26.60 -19.37 12.99
N LEU A 534 25.69 -18.65 13.65
CA LEU A 534 26.03 -17.79 14.80
C LEU A 534 26.65 -18.62 15.94
N LEU A 535 26.08 -19.79 16.25
CA LEU A 535 26.66 -20.67 17.27
C LEU A 535 28.03 -21.22 16.85
N ARG A 536 28.18 -21.61 15.58
CA ARG A 536 29.45 -22.13 15.04
C ARG A 536 30.57 -21.11 15.12
N THR A 537 30.28 -19.87 14.74
CA THR A 537 31.27 -18.78 14.64
C THR A 537 31.60 -18.14 15.99
N LEU A 538 30.69 -18.16 16.97
CA LEU A 538 30.95 -17.68 18.33
C LEU A 538 31.98 -18.57 19.04
N LYS A 539 32.96 -18.00 19.73
CA LYS A 539 33.96 -18.78 20.48
C LYS A 539 33.35 -19.55 21.66
N PRO A 540 33.90 -20.72 22.05
CA PRO A 540 33.36 -21.51 23.14
C PRO A 540 33.38 -20.74 24.47
N GLY A 541 32.24 -20.75 25.15
CA GLY A 541 32.02 -20.03 26.40
C GLY A 541 31.73 -18.54 26.28
N ARG A 542 31.68 -17.97 25.06
CA ARG A 542 31.33 -16.57 24.80
C ARG A 542 29.81 -16.36 24.63
N VAL A 543 29.40 -15.09 24.59
CA VAL A 543 28.01 -14.64 24.72
C VAL A 543 27.48 -14.07 23.40
N ALA A 544 26.18 -14.30 23.15
CA ALA A 544 25.37 -13.59 22.18
C ALA A 544 24.26 -12.85 22.92
N ALA A 545 24.22 -11.53 22.79
CA ALA A 545 23.22 -10.64 23.38
C ALA A 545 22.26 -10.16 22.28
N ILE A 546 21.00 -10.61 22.35
CA ILE A 546 20.01 -10.44 21.28
C ILE A 546 18.90 -9.52 21.75
N HIS A 547 18.77 -8.36 21.13
CA HIS A 547 17.69 -7.42 21.35
C HIS A 547 16.43 -7.84 20.60
N VAL A 548 15.29 -7.84 21.30
CA VAL A 548 13.95 -8.21 20.80
C VAL A 548 12.87 -7.37 21.48
N LYS A 549 11.65 -7.41 20.93
CA LYS A 549 10.49 -6.73 21.49
C LYS A 549 9.23 -7.54 21.25
N ASP A 550 8.33 -7.55 22.22
CA ASP A 550 6.98 -8.10 22.02
C ASP A 550 6.11 -7.20 21.16
N ARG A 551 5.21 -7.82 20.40
CA ARG A 551 4.42 -7.15 19.39
C ARG A 551 2.95 -7.09 19.81
N VAL A 552 2.31 -5.97 19.50
CA VAL A 552 0.88 -5.78 19.74
C VAL A 552 0.13 -6.16 18.47
N GLU A 553 -0.79 -7.11 18.59
CA GLU A 553 -1.71 -7.48 17.52
C GLU A 553 -3.08 -6.84 17.73
N PHE A 554 -3.63 -6.24 16.68
CA PHE A 554 -4.93 -5.60 16.75
C PHE A 554 -6.08 -6.60 16.57
N ALA A 555 -7.19 -6.35 17.28
CA ALA A 555 -8.41 -7.17 17.26
C ALA A 555 -8.95 -7.47 15.85
N ASN A 556 -8.86 -6.50 14.94
CA ASN A 556 -9.29 -6.65 13.55
C ASN A 556 -8.38 -7.56 12.71
N VAL A 557 -7.12 -7.75 13.13
CA VAL A 557 -6.14 -8.62 12.46
C VAL A 557 -6.30 -10.05 12.96
N THR A 558 -6.40 -10.24 14.27
CA THR A 558 -6.51 -11.58 14.88
C THR A 558 -7.92 -12.16 14.78
N GLY A 559 -8.93 -11.32 14.54
CA GLY A 559 -10.34 -11.70 14.63
C GLY A 559 -10.81 -11.91 16.06
N LEU A 560 -9.94 -11.67 17.04
CA LEU A 560 -10.28 -11.71 18.46
C LEU A 560 -10.90 -10.36 18.83
N ALA A 561 -11.95 -10.36 19.64
CA ALA A 561 -12.68 -9.14 20.01
C ALA A 561 -11.85 -8.11 20.83
N ALA A 562 -10.57 -8.40 21.11
CA ALA A 562 -9.64 -7.56 21.84
C ALA A 562 -8.21 -7.65 21.24
N PRO A 563 -7.38 -6.59 21.39
CA PRO A 563 -5.97 -6.65 21.05
C PRO A 563 -5.24 -7.70 21.88
N THR A 564 -4.30 -8.41 21.26
CA THR A 564 -3.46 -9.42 21.91
C THR A 564 -1.99 -9.05 21.84
N ILE A 565 -1.18 -9.66 22.71
CA ILE A 565 0.28 -9.54 22.66
C ILE A 565 0.83 -10.83 22.11
N GLU A 566 1.69 -10.70 21.11
CA GLU A 566 2.48 -11.79 20.60
C GLU A 566 3.84 -11.79 21.32
N PRO A 567 4.17 -12.87 22.04
CA PRO A 567 5.33 -12.94 22.92
C PRO A 567 6.61 -13.28 22.15
N PHE A 568 6.96 -12.46 21.16
CA PHE A 568 8.09 -12.68 20.27
C PHE A 568 9.41 -12.95 21.02
N HIS A 569 9.62 -12.33 22.19
CA HIS A 569 10.80 -12.62 23.02
C HIS A 569 10.88 -14.09 23.46
N ALA A 570 9.74 -14.71 23.78
CA ALA A 570 9.67 -16.09 24.25
C ALA A 570 9.96 -17.08 23.10
N ASP A 571 9.44 -16.78 21.91
CA ASP A 571 9.70 -17.57 20.71
C ASP A 571 11.18 -17.50 20.31
N CYS A 572 11.80 -16.32 20.47
CA CYS A 572 13.25 -16.16 20.30
C CYS A 572 14.05 -17.01 21.30
N ILE A 573 13.65 -17.05 22.58
CA ILE A 573 14.29 -17.93 23.58
C ILE A 573 14.17 -19.39 23.17
N ALA A 574 12.98 -19.83 22.74
CA ALA A 574 12.74 -21.20 22.30
C ALA A 574 13.61 -21.55 21.07
N HIS A 575 13.66 -20.67 20.07
CA HIS A 575 14.42 -20.84 18.84
C HIS A 575 15.93 -20.95 19.08
N PHE A 576 16.53 -20.03 19.83
CA PHE A 576 17.97 -20.09 20.10
C PHE A 576 18.35 -21.33 20.92
N ARG A 577 17.51 -21.74 21.87
CA ARG A 577 17.72 -22.96 22.65
C ARG A 577 17.63 -24.22 21.80
N LYS A 578 16.69 -24.28 20.85
CA LYS A 578 16.56 -25.37 19.86
C LYS A 578 17.87 -25.59 19.09
N HIS A 579 18.60 -24.51 18.78
CA HIS A 579 19.87 -24.56 18.05
C HIS A 579 21.13 -24.75 18.91
N GLY A 580 20.98 -24.96 20.22
CA GLY A 580 22.09 -25.34 21.11
C GLY A 580 22.73 -24.20 21.90
N PHE A 581 22.19 -22.97 21.82
CA PHE A 581 22.58 -21.91 22.75
C PHE A 581 22.06 -22.18 24.16
N ALA A 582 22.90 -21.93 25.17
CA ALA A 582 22.47 -21.93 26.56
C ALA A 582 21.93 -20.53 26.93
N TYR A 583 20.62 -20.42 27.11
CA TYR A 583 19.99 -19.22 27.65
C TYR A 583 20.34 -19.05 29.13
N PHE A 584 20.84 -17.87 29.53
CA PHE A 584 21.30 -17.64 30.89
C PHE A 584 20.93 -16.27 31.49
N GLY A 585 20.15 -15.46 30.77
CA GLY A 585 19.60 -14.22 31.33
C GLY A 585 18.77 -13.43 30.34
N MET A 586 17.93 -12.54 30.85
CA MET A 586 17.17 -11.55 30.08
C MET A 586 17.20 -10.23 30.83
N ILE A 587 17.32 -9.14 30.06
CA ILE A 587 17.33 -7.78 30.59
C ILE A 587 16.13 -7.02 30.00
N THR A 588 15.36 -6.33 30.84
CA THR A 588 14.16 -5.58 30.43
C THR A 588 14.48 -4.11 30.18
N VAL A 589 14.09 -3.61 29.01
CA VAL A 589 14.28 -2.24 28.55
C VAL A 589 12.92 -1.55 28.48
N VAL A 590 12.66 -0.55 29.33
CA VAL A 590 11.32 0.04 29.40
C VAL A 590 11.12 1.17 28.42
N THR A 591 9.96 1.16 27.79
CA THR A 591 9.56 2.13 26.79
C THR A 591 8.45 3.04 27.30
N ASP A 592 8.37 4.26 26.76
CA ASP A 592 7.32 5.22 27.09
C ASP A 592 5.93 4.73 26.65
N VAL A 593 5.13 4.31 27.63
CA VAL A 593 3.80 3.69 27.48
C VAL A 593 2.75 4.63 26.89
N VAL A 594 2.92 5.95 26.93
CA VAL A 594 1.88 6.88 26.44
C VAL A 594 2.08 7.22 24.98
N ARG A 595 3.32 7.25 24.50
CA ARG A 595 3.58 7.24 23.05
C ARG A 595 3.12 5.95 22.40
N GLU A 596 3.26 4.82 23.10
CA GLU A 596 2.74 3.53 22.65
C GLU A 596 1.20 3.52 22.55
N ASN A 597 0.53 4.16 23.51
CA ASN A 597 -0.93 4.31 23.53
C ASN A 597 -1.47 5.15 22.37
N ASN A 598 -0.81 6.25 22.01
CA ASN A 598 -1.21 7.11 20.89
C ASN A 598 -1.18 6.40 19.52
N GLN A 599 -0.53 5.25 19.42
CA GLN A 599 -0.42 4.47 18.20
C GLN A 599 -1.35 3.25 18.17
N THR A 600 -1.79 2.75 19.33
CA THR A 600 -2.48 1.46 19.45
C THR A 600 -3.87 1.50 20.13
N TYR A 601 -4.22 2.61 20.80
CA TYR A 601 -5.49 2.81 21.53
C TYR A 601 -5.82 1.76 22.61
N ARG A 602 -4.87 0.90 23.00
CA ARG A 602 -5.05 -0.22 23.93
C ARG A 602 -4.91 0.15 25.41
N LEU A 603 -4.30 1.30 25.69
CA LEU A 603 -4.05 1.82 27.06
C LEU A 603 -4.86 3.11 27.30
N GLY A 604 -5.95 3.31 26.56
CA GLY A 604 -6.76 4.52 26.59
C GLY A 604 -7.52 4.68 27.90
N TRP A 605 -7.31 5.80 28.59
CA TRP A 605 -7.96 6.12 29.87
C TRP A 605 -9.49 6.05 29.78
N THR A 606 -10.08 6.60 28.72
CA THR A 606 -11.53 6.54 28.47
C THR A 606 -12.06 5.11 28.30
N GLU A 607 -11.27 4.20 27.73
CA GLU A 607 -11.66 2.79 27.55
C GLU A 607 -11.51 2.00 28.87
N GLN A 608 -10.46 2.26 29.65
CA GLN A 608 -10.30 1.73 31.01
C GLN A 608 -11.49 2.09 31.91
N CYS A 609 -12.00 3.31 31.79
CA CYS A 609 -13.17 3.77 32.56
C CYS A 609 -14.51 3.15 32.09
N LYS A 610 -14.58 2.61 30.87
CA LYS A 610 -15.76 1.90 30.36
C LYS A 610 -15.73 0.42 30.72
N ASP A 611 -14.59 -0.24 30.50
CA ASP A 611 -14.37 -1.64 30.82
C ASP A 611 -12.86 -1.88 31.00
N GLY A 612 -12.45 -2.00 32.26
CA GLY A 612 -11.03 -2.15 32.59
C GLY A 612 -10.43 -3.52 32.31
N THR A 613 -11.24 -4.51 31.94
CA THR A 613 -10.75 -5.82 31.52
C THR A 613 -10.08 -5.80 30.13
N LYS A 614 -10.27 -4.70 29.38
CA LYS A 614 -9.68 -4.45 28.07
C LYS A 614 -8.24 -3.92 28.13
N MET A 615 -7.72 -3.59 29.31
CA MET A 615 -6.38 -3.00 29.44
C MET A 615 -5.26 -4.03 29.45
N GLY A 616 -4.25 -3.77 28.63
CA GLY A 616 -2.95 -4.45 28.73
C GLY A 616 -1.94 -3.66 29.58
N VAL A 617 -0.67 -4.04 29.46
CA VAL A 617 0.49 -3.34 30.05
C VAL A 617 1.42 -2.84 28.94
N GLY A 618 2.23 -1.81 29.19
CA GLY A 618 3.25 -1.34 28.23
C GLY A 618 4.14 -2.48 27.74
N CYS A 619 4.60 -2.41 26.49
CA CYS A 619 5.46 -3.46 25.90
C CYS A 619 6.93 -3.05 25.96
N PRO A 620 7.68 -3.49 27.00
CA PRO A 620 9.11 -3.24 27.06
C PRO A 620 9.85 -4.01 25.94
N GLU A 621 11.05 -3.54 25.67
CA GLU A 621 12.06 -4.22 24.86
C GLU A 621 12.90 -5.15 25.76
N TYR A 622 13.60 -6.12 25.18
CA TYR A 622 14.37 -7.11 25.95
C TYR A 622 15.73 -7.39 25.30
N ILE A 623 16.75 -7.63 26.13
CA ILE A 623 18.02 -8.22 25.71
C ILE A 623 18.10 -9.65 26.24
N LEU A 624 18.08 -10.62 25.33
CA LEU A 624 18.22 -12.05 25.64
C LEU A 624 19.71 -12.43 25.62
N LEU A 625 20.18 -13.07 26.68
CA LEU A 625 21.58 -13.48 26.84
C LEU A 625 21.71 -14.99 26.61
N PHE A 626 22.47 -15.33 25.58
CA PHE A 626 22.76 -16.69 25.18
C PHE A 626 24.26 -16.97 25.24
N ARG A 627 24.64 -18.20 25.55
CA ARG A 627 26.05 -18.61 25.67
C ARG A 627 26.32 -19.85 24.85
N LYS A 628 27.42 -19.86 24.10
CA LYS A 628 27.98 -21.11 23.56
C LYS A 628 28.67 -21.85 24.69
N LEU A 629 28.42 -23.15 24.85
CA LEU A 629 29.09 -23.92 25.90
C LEU A 629 30.60 -23.96 25.66
N PRO A 630 31.43 -23.88 26.72
CA PRO A 630 32.87 -24.05 26.60
C PRO A 630 33.23 -25.49 26.20
N THR A 631 34.44 -25.66 25.66
CA THR A 631 34.94 -26.98 25.24
C THR A 631 35.10 -27.90 26.46
N ASP A 632 35.64 -27.36 27.57
CA ASP A 632 35.67 -28.03 28.87
C ASP A 632 34.53 -27.51 29.78
N ARG A 633 33.63 -28.41 30.16
CA ARG A 633 32.45 -28.10 30.98
C ARG A 633 32.67 -28.30 32.48
N SER A 634 33.85 -28.73 32.92
CA SER A 634 34.13 -29.03 34.33
C SER A 634 34.15 -27.82 35.25
N ARG A 635 34.49 -26.63 34.71
CA ARG A 635 34.68 -25.38 35.50
C ARG A 635 33.80 -24.21 35.04
N GLY A 636 33.11 -24.33 33.92
CA GLY A 636 32.14 -23.32 33.43
C GLY A 636 32.73 -22.00 32.89
N TYR A 637 34.05 -21.86 32.82
CA TYR A 637 34.72 -20.70 32.21
C TYR A 637 34.75 -20.80 30.69
N ALA A 638 34.86 -19.65 30.02
CA ALA A 638 35.13 -19.64 28.59
C ALA A 638 36.56 -20.12 28.29
N ASP A 639 36.76 -20.76 27.15
CA ASP A 639 38.08 -21.24 26.72
C ASP A 639 39.10 -20.10 26.68
N THR A 640 38.66 -18.91 26.25
CA THR A 640 39.38 -17.65 26.45
C THR A 640 38.56 -16.76 27.39
N PRO A 641 38.90 -16.69 28.70
CA PRO A 641 38.16 -15.88 29.66
C PRO A 641 38.27 -14.38 29.40
N VAL A 642 37.17 -13.65 29.62
CA VAL A 642 37.20 -12.18 29.77
C VAL A 642 37.78 -11.89 31.15
N LYS A 643 38.98 -11.30 31.19
CA LYS A 643 39.71 -11.02 32.43
C LYS A 643 39.70 -9.53 32.66
N LYS A 644 39.34 -9.13 33.88
CA LYS A 644 39.43 -7.75 34.35
C LYS A 644 40.25 -7.75 35.63
N SER A 645 41.16 -6.80 35.81
CA SER A 645 41.88 -6.66 37.08
C SER A 645 40.90 -6.19 38.17
N LYS A 646 41.23 -6.45 39.45
CA LYS A 646 40.35 -6.01 40.56
C LYS A 646 40.42 -4.49 40.76
N GLU A 647 41.48 -3.90 40.25
CA GLU A 647 41.76 -2.47 40.21
C GLU A 647 40.88 -1.77 39.17
N GLU A 648 40.71 -2.35 37.97
CA GLU A 648 39.90 -1.78 36.88
C GLU A 648 38.41 -2.13 36.97
N TYR A 649 38.07 -3.36 37.37
CA TYR A 649 36.69 -3.81 37.55
C TYR A 649 36.43 -4.13 39.01
N THR A 650 36.20 -3.06 39.76
CA THR A 650 36.13 -3.10 41.21
C THR A 650 34.97 -3.96 41.72
N ARG A 651 35.07 -4.44 42.96
CA ARG A 651 33.98 -5.17 43.62
C ARG A 651 32.67 -4.36 43.69
N ALA A 652 32.76 -3.03 43.79
CA ALA A 652 31.60 -2.15 43.79
C ALA A 652 30.92 -2.12 42.41
N GLN A 653 31.71 -1.98 41.34
CA GLN A 653 31.23 -2.09 39.96
C GLN A 653 30.62 -3.48 39.71
N TRP A 654 31.30 -4.55 40.10
CA TRP A 654 30.78 -5.91 39.99
C TRP A 654 29.47 -6.12 40.76
N GLN A 655 29.27 -5.52 41.93
CA GLN A 655 28.00 -5.66 42.67
C GLN A 655 26.84 -4.97 41.95
N ILE A 656 27.08 -3.83 41.31
CA ILE A 656 26.10 -3.15 40.45
C ILE A 656 25.85 -4.01 39.21
N ASP A 657 26.91 -4.58 38.67
CA ASP A 657 26.85 -5.25 37.39
C ASP A 657 26.24 -6.67 37.47
N ALA A 658 26.60 -7.41 38.51
CA ALA A 658 26.07 -8.75 38.82
C ALA A 658 24.65 -8.68 39.40
N HIS A 659 24.24 -7.53 39.93
CA HIS A 659 22.85 -7.24 40.21
C HIS A 659 22.10 -7.07 38.88
N ALA A 660 20.84 -7.49 38.82
CA ALA A 660 20.03 -7.32 37.63
C ALA A 660 19.63 -5.85 37.35
N PHE A 661 20.26 -4.86 38.00
CA PHE A 661 19.87 -3.44 37.98
C PHE A 661 21.02 -2.45 37.91
N TRP A 662 20.90 -1.48 37.00
CA TRP A 662 21.99 -0.61 36.57
C TRP A 662 21.48 0.83 36.41
N ARG A 663 22.16 1.83 36.98
CA ARG A 663 21.87 3.26 36.79
C ARG A 663 23.02 3.91 36.02
N SER A 664 22.71 4.77 35.05
CA SER A 664 23.74 5.57 34.36
C SER A 664 24.37 6.64 35.26
N SER A 665 25.67 6.88 35.11
CA SER A 665 26.39 8.00 35.69
C SER A 665 25.77 9.32 35.22
N GLY A 666 25.19 10.10 36.13
CA GLY A 666 24.44 11.32 35.81
C GLY A 666 25.15 12.62 36.23
N ASP A 667 24.84 13.70 35.52
CA ASP A 667 24.97 15.07 36.04
C ASP A 667 23.91 15.34 37.11
N ARG A 668 24.29 16.00 38.24
CA ARG A 668 23.41 16.23 39.41
C ARG A 668 22.75 17.64 39.42
N PRO A 669 21.49 17.78 39.87
CA PRO A 669 20.86 19.10 40.08
C PRO A 669 21.07 19.76 41.47
N PHE A 670 20.89 21.09 41.50
CA PHE A 670 21.10 22.16 42.51
C PHE A 670 20.56 21.99 43.95
N THR A 671 21.08 22.82 44.88
CA THR A 671 20.73 22.88 46.33
C THR A 671 19.58 23.86 46.65
N ARG A 672 19.03 23.75 47.86
CA ARG A 672 17.79 24.43 48.32
C ARG A 672 17.86 25.96 48.27
N GLU A 673 19.00 26.56 48.61
CA GLU A 673 19.20 28.02 48.60
C GLU A 673 19.36 28.58 47.17
N GLU A 674 19.70 27.74 46.18
CA GLU A 674 19.88 28.13 44.78
C GLU A 674 18.55 28.16 44.00
N LEU A 675 17.54 27.42 44.49
CA LEU A 675 16.21 27.31 43.88
C LEU A 675 15.31 28.52 44.12
N GLU A 676 15.49 29.21 45.25
CA GLU A 676 14.64 30.35 45.64
C GLU A 676 14.88 31.61 44.79
N LYS A 677 15.90 31.60 43.92
CA LYS A 677 16.31 32.75 43.10
C LYS A 677 15.94 32.65 41.62
N ILE A 678 15.25 31.59 41.16
CA ILE A 678 15.08 31.31 39.71
C ILE A 678 13.62 31.50 39.21
N PRO A 679 13.38 32.10 38.02
CA PRO A 679 12.03 32.38 37.49
C PRO A 679 11.22 31.16 37.05
N THR A 680 9.89 31.33 37.02
CA THR A 680 8.82 30.33 36.86
C THR A 680 8.87 29.45 35.61
N SER A 681 9.59 29.86 34.56
CA SER A 681 9.71 29.09 33.31
C SER A 681 10.56 27.82 33.42
N LYS A 682 11.26 27.60 34.54
CA LYS A 682 12.14 26.42 34.78
C LYS A 682 11.67 25.46 35.90
N LEU A 683 10.46 25.63 36.43
CA LEU A 683 9.93 24.93 37.61
C LEU A 683 9.60 23.43 37.39
N GLN A 684 9.29 23.00 36.17
CA GLN A 684 8.83 21.64 35.86
C GLN A 684 9.94 20.57 36.00
N ALA A 685 11.20 20.94 35.79
CA ALA A 685 12.35 20.05 35.99
C ALA A 685 12.70 19.87 37.47
N VAL A 686 12.37 20.86 38.30
CA VAL A 686 12.68 20.92 39.74
C VAL A 686 11.71 20.05 40.56
N TYR A 687 10.42 20.06 40.19
CA TYR A 687 9.39 19.28 40.87
C TYR A 687 9.58 17.75 40.74
N ARG A 688 10.16 17.28 39.62
CA ARG A 688 10.52 15.86 39.42
C ARG A 688 11.51 15.31 40.42
N LYS A 689 12.33 16.16 41.05
CA LYS A 689 13.33 15.75 42.04
C LYS A 689 12.77 15.72 43.48
N PHE A 690 11.68 16.44 43.74
CA PHE A 690 10.97 16.45 45.03
C PHE A 690 10.16 15.16 45.26
N SER A 691 9.65 14.55 44.20
CA SER A 691 8.80 13.36 44.29
C SER A 691 9.53 12.06 44.69
N ARG A 692 10.87 12.04 44.78
CA ARG A 692 11.65 10.82 45.03
C ARG A 692 11.89 10.48 46.51
N ASP A 693 11.56 11.36 47.45
CA ASP A 693 11.86 11.18 48.89
C ASP A 693 10.63 10.97 49.80
N THR A 694 9.45 10.71 49.22
CA THR A 694 8.21 10.46 50.01
C THR A 694 7.63 9.09 49.66
N VAL A 695 7.28 8.30 50.67
CA VAL A 695 6.56 7.03 50.52
C VAL A 695 5.29 7.26 49.70
N TYR A 696 5.10 6.46 48.65
CA TYR A 696 3.98 6.62 47.73
C TYR A 696 2.64 6.30 48.35
N SER A 697 1.72 7.24 48.17
CA SER A 697 0.32 7.09 48.46
C SER A 697 -0.45 7.28 47.16
N TYR A 698 -1.05 6.19 46.68
CA TYR A 698 -1.91 6.18 45.50
C TYR A 698 -3.03 7.24 45.60
N ALA A 699 -3.60 7.44 46.79
CA ALA A 699 -4.67 8.42 47.01
C ALA A 699 -4.22 9.88 46.85
N GLU A 700 -2.97 10.20 47.19
CA GLU A 700 -2.41 11.55 47.03
C GLU A 700 -1.94 11.81 45.59
N HIS A 701 -1.48 10.78 44.89
CA HIS A 701 -1.16 10.86 43.45
C HIS A 701 -2.43 11.10 42.60
N VAL A 702 -3.53 10.43 42.94
CA VAL A 702 -4.84 10.64 42.28
C VAL A 702 -5.35 12.06 42.48
N LYS A 703 -5.31 12.62 43.70
CA LYS A 703 -5.68 14.03 43.95
C LYS A 703 -4.86 15.04 43.14
N LEU A 704 -3.56 14.79 43.01
CA LEU A 704 -2.66 15.64 42.22
C LEU A 704 -3.03 15.61 40.74
N ALA A 705 -3.37 14.43 40.20
CA ALA A 705 -3.82 14.28 38.82
C ALA A 705 -5.17 14.97 38.58
N GLU A 706 -6.14 14.84 39.49
CA GLU A 706 -7.47 15.49 39.41
C GLU A 706 -7.39 17.02 39.50
N SER A 707 -6.45 17.56 40.28
CA SER A 707 -6.20 19.01 40.37
C SER A 707 -5.60 19.55 39.06
N LEU A 708 -4.71 18.80 38.42
CA LEU A 708 -4.09 19.19 37.14
C LEU A 708 -5.08 19.11 35.97
N ASP A 709 -6.07 18.22 36.05
CA ASP A 709 -7.15 18.08 35.08
C ASP A 709 -8.13 19.26 35.13
N LYS A 710 -8.51 19.70 36.34
CA LYS A 710 -9.36 20.90 36.54
C LYS A 710 -8.77 22.18 35.94
N ASP A 711 -7.44 22.28 35.90
CA ASP A 711 -6.72 23.44 35.37
C ASP A 711 -6.40 23.31 33.87
N GLY A 712 -6.85 22.24 33.19
CA GLY A 712 -6.57 22.00 31.76
C GLY A 712 -5.11 21.66 31.46
N ARG A 713 -4.34 21.25 32.48
CA ARG A 713 -2.89 20.97 32.42
C ARG A 713 -2.57 19.48 32.39
N LEU A 714 -3.60 18.64 32.18
CA LEU A 714 -3.49 17.21 31.94
C LEU A 714 -3.76 16.91 30.44
N PRO A 715 -2.73 16.95 29.57
CA PRO A 715 -2.91 16.74 28.14
C PRO A 715 -3.25 15.28 27.81
N SER A 716 -4.16 15.09 26.85
CA SER A 716 -4.59 13.77 26.36
C SER A 716 -3.59 13.04 25.47
N THR A 717 -2.43 13.66 25.19
CA THR A 717 -1.42 13.17 24.24
C THR A 717 -0.14 12.62 24.90
N PHE A 718 0.13 12.90 26.18
CA PHE A 718 1.28 12.34 26.91
C PHE A 718 1.09 12.44 28.44
N MET A 719 1.68 11.52 29.22
CA MET A 719 1.46 11.47 30.68
C MET A 719 2.36 12.47 31.41
N VAL A 720 1.73 13.46 32.05
CA VAL A 720 2.43 14.52 32.80
C VAL A 720 2.91 14.07 34.17
N VAL A 721 2.21 13.10 34.78
CA VAL A 721 2.50 12.54 36.12
C VAL A 721 2.78 11.04 36.04
N ALA A 722 3.67 10.64 35.12
CA ALA A 722 4.11 9.26 34.98
C ALA A 722 4.89 8.82 36.23
N PRO A 723 4.45 7.78 36.96
CA PRO A 723 5.25 7.23 38.04
C PRO A 723 6.51 6.59 37.44
N GLY A 724 7.68 6.90 38.01
CA GLY A 724 8.86 6.07 37.74
C GLY A 724 8.60 4.66 38.25
N SER A 725 9.18 3.65 37.59
CA SER A 725 9.05 2.26 38.05
C SER A 725 9.58 2.16 39.48
N TRP A 726 8.80 1.53 40.35
CA TRP A 726 9.21 1.14 41.71
C TRP A 726 10.10 -0.11 41.66
N ASP A 727 10.08 -0.79 40.52
CA ASP A 727 10.85 -1.99 40.23
C ASP A 727 12.18 -1.59 39.60
N MET A 728 13.23 -1.88 40.35
CA MET A 728 14.62 -1.64 40.00
C MET A 728 15.12 -2.80 39.11
N THR A 729 14.41 -3.16 38.04
CA THR A 729 14.83 -4.17 37.03
C THR A 729 14.58 -3.68 35.59
N VAL A 730 14.20 -2.42 35.48
CA VAL A 730 13.59 -1.78 34.32
C VAL A 730 14.53 -0.68 33.85
N TRP A 731 15.05 -0.72 32.61
CA TRP A 731 15.78 0.42 32.04
C TRP A 731 14.78 1.52 31.64
N ASP A 732 14.36 2.35 32.60
CA ASP A 732 13.47 3.50 32.38
C ASP A 732 14.21 4.78 31.96
N ASP A 733 15.54 4.71 31.79
CA ASP A 733 16.45 5.82 31.49
C ASP A 733 17.00 5.83 30.05
N ILE A 734 16.63 4.87 29.20
CA ILE A 734 17.07 4.82 27.80
C ILE A 734 16.47 5.99 27.01
N VAL A 735 17.35 6.88 26.54
CA VAL A 735 16.94 8.00 25.69
C VAL A 735 16.69 7.49 24.29
N ARG A 736 15.42 7.26 23.95
CA ARG A 736 15.01 6.78 22.61
C ARG A 736 15.58 7.61 21.44
N MET A 737 15.86 8.90 21.67
CA MET A 737 16.42 9.80 20.66
C MET A 737 17.95 9.68 20.49
N ARG A 738 18.68 8.97 21.35
CA ARG A 738 20.13 8.82 21.27
C ARG A 738 20.51 7.67 20.33
N THR A 739 20.38 7.94 19.03
CA THR A 739 20.62 6.98 17.94
C THR A 739 21.35 7.68 16.79
N LEU A 740 21.92 6.92 15.85
CA LEU A 740 22.53 7.47 14.63
C LEU A 740 21.52 8.15 13.69
N ASN A 741 20.21 7.90 13.85
CA ASN A 741 19.17 8.66 13.13
C ASN A 741 19.20 10.16 13.46
N THR A 742 19.67 10.54 14.65
CA THR A 742 19.69 11.95 15.08
C THR A 742 20.70 12.77 14.29
N SER A 743 21.82 12.17 13.84
CA SER A 743 22.76 12.79 12.92
C SER A 743 22.28 12.73 11.46
N GLN A 744 21.59 11.67 11.02
CA GLN A 744 20.97 11.59 9.68
C GLN A 744 19.87 12.64 9.46
N SER A 745 19.02 12.88 10.47
CA SER A 745 17.96 13.89 10.41
C SER A 745 18.52 15.30 10.20
N GLN A 746 19.67 15.61 10.80
CA GLN A 746 20.39 16.88 10.60
C GLN A 746 20.99 17.01 9.19
N ARG A 747 21.30 15.88 8.53
CA ARG A 747 21.86 15.80 7.17
C ARG A 747 20.81 15.57 6.07
N ARG A 748 19.52 15.50 6.40
CA ARG A 748 18.38 15.21 5.47
C ARG A 748 18.50 13.88 4.71
N GLN A 749 19.09 12.85 5.33
CA GLN A 749 19.21 11.52 4.75
C GLN A 749 17.98 10.63 5.05
N ASN A 750 17.86 9.49 4.37
CA ASN A 750 16.80 8.51 4.63
C ASN A 750 16.96 7.90 6.02
N LEU A 751 15.93 8.03 6.86
CA LEU A 751 15.96 7.57 8.24
C LEU A 751 15.73 6.06 8.33
N HIS A 752 16.54 5.37 9.15
CA HIS A 752 16.30 3.98 9.49
C HIS A 752 15.01 3.81 10.29
N VAL A 753 14.22 2.77 10.01
CA VAL A 753 12.88 2.59 10.59
C VAL A 753 12.91 2.32 12.10
N CYS A 754 13.88 1.52 12.57
CA CYS A 754 14.05 1.18 13.99
C CYS A 754 15.54 1.20 14.38
N PRO A 755 16.14 2.37 14.66
CA PRO A 755 17.56 2.45 15.00
C PRO A 755 17.82 1.98 16.44
N LEU A 756 18.86 1.14 16.63
CA LEU A 756 19.30 0.70 17.95
C LEU A 756 19.95 1.87 18.72
N GLN A 757 19.62 1.99 20.01
CA GLN A 757 20.07 3.07 20.89
C GLN A 757 21.52 2.85 21.34
N LEU A 758 22.34 3.92 21.31
CA LEU A 758 23.78 3.85 21.61
C LEU A 758 24.06 3.37 23.04
N ASP A 759 23.23 3.81 23.99
CA ASP A 759 23.37 3.47 25.42
C ASP A 759 23.31 1.96 25.68
N ILE A 760 22.45 1.25 24.93
CA ILE A 760 22.28 -0.21 25.02
C ILE A 760 23.58 -0.89 24.57
N VAL A 761 24.10 -0.46 23.41
CA VAL A 761 25.28 -1.05 22.79
C VAL A 761 26.53 -0.85 23.65
N GLN A 762 26.77 0.36 24.14
CA GLN A 762 27.94 0.68 24.97
C GLN A 762 28.02 -0.22 26.21
N ARG A 763 26.90 -0.35 26.93
CA ARG A 763 26.82 -1.18 28.15
C ARG A 763 27.13 -2.65 27.85
N LEU A 764 26.66 -3.17 26.73
CA LEU A 764 26.86 -4.57 26.36
C LEU A 764 28.31 -4.86 25.93
N ILE A 765 28.93 -3.96 25.17
CA ILE A 765 30.33 -4.09 24.74
C ILE A 765 31.27 -4.10 25.95
N GLU A 766 31.12 -3.13 26.86
CA GLU A 766 31.98 -3.03 28.06
C GLU A 766 31.88 -4.28 28.94
N ARG A 767 30.69 -4.84 29.06
CA ARG A 767 30.43 -5.97 29.95
C ARG A 767 30.98 -7.29 29.43
N TYR A 768 30.86 -7.53 28.12
CA TYR A 768 31.06 -8.85 27.54
C TYR A 768 32.27 -8.97 26.60
N SER A 769 33.11 -7.92 26.48
CA SER A 769 34.34 -7.95 25.66
C SER A 769 35.54 -7.30 26.35
N ASN A 770 36.75 -7.72 25.98
CA ASN A 770 38.00 -7.03 26.30
C ASN A 770 38.37 -6.02 25.19
N GLU A 771 39.26 -5.07 25.47
CA GLU A 771 39.84 -4.21 24.43
C GLU A 771 40.53 -5.03 23.32
N GLY A 772 40.46 -4.55 22.07
CA GLY A 772 40.97 -5.25 20.89
C GLY A 772 40.17 -6.48 20.41
N GLU A 773 39.20 -6.98 21.19
CA GLU A 773 38.32 -8.08 20.78
C GLU A 773 37.34 -7.67 19.66
N LEU A 774 36.86 -8.66 18.91
CA LEU A 774 35.98 -8.45 17.77
C LEU A 774 34.50 -8.53 18.18
N VAL A 775 33.78 -7.41 18.07
CA VAL A 775 32.33 -7.30 18.32
C VAL A 775 31.60 -7.29 16.97
N ALA A 776 30.64 -8.20 16.79
CA ALA A 776 29.94 -8.36 15.53
C ALA A 776 28.42 -8.11 15.62
N ASP A 777 27.86 -7.53 14.55
CA ASP A 777 26.43 -7.33 14.34
C ASP A 777 26.01 -7.81 12.92
N PRO A 778 25.28 -8.94 12.80
CA PRO A 778 24.81 -9.45 11.51
C PRO A 778 23.59 -8.70 10.94
N PHE A 779 22.99 -7.78 11.69
CA PHE A 779 21.88 -6.92 11.28
C PHE A 779 22.24 -5.45 11.52
N ALA A 780 23.37 -5.03 10.94
CA ALA A 780 24.07 -3.83 11.35
C ALA A 780 23.25 -2.54 11.18
N GLY A 781 22.29 -2.49 10.25
CA GLY A 781 21.47 -1.32 10.00
C GLY A 781 22.35 -0.11 9.70
N LEU A 782 22.37 0.86 10.62
CA LEU A 782 23.24 2.05 10.56
C LEU A 782 24.66 1.82 11.13
N PHE A 783 25.05 0.57 11.35
CA PHE A 783 26.33 0.17 11.93
C PHE A 783 26.57 0.69 13.35
N THR A 784 25.50 0.85 14.13
CA THR A 784 25.56 1.31 15.54
C THR A 784 26.52 0.47 16.40
N VAL A 785 26.46 -0.86 16.28
CA VAL A 785 27.30 -1.77 17.08
C VAL A 785 28.78 -1.69 16.68
N PRO A 786 29.17 -1.84 15.39
CA PRO A 786 30.55 -1.63 14.98
C PRO A 786 31.09 -0.23 15.32
N TYR A 787 30.26 0.82 15.20
CA TYR A 787 30.64 2.20 15.49
C TYR A 787 31.03 2.38 16.96
N GLU A 788 30.17 1.93 17.90
CA GLU A 788 30.49 2.00 19.33
C GLU A 788 31.65 1.08 19.71
N ALA A 789 31.79 -0.09 19.07
CA ALA A 789 32.95 -0.97 19.30
C ALA A 789 34.28 -0.28 18.98
N VAL A 790 34.37 0.41 17.84
CA VAL A 790 35.58 1.16 17.46
C VAL A 790 35.86 2.29 18.44
N LYS A 791 34.83 3.08 18.82
CA LYS A 791 34.97 4.17 19.81
C LYS A 791 35.42 3.69 21.18
N MET A 792 35.03 2.48 21.55
CA MET A 792 35.41 1.85 22.82
C MET A 792 36.73 1.07 22.73
N GLY A 793 37.52 1.19 21.67
CA GLY A 793 38.83 0.53 21.58
C GLY A 793 38.78 -0.96 21.18
N ARG A 794 37.62 -1.47 20.77
CA ARG A 794 37.43 -2.84 20.24
C ARG A 794 37.51 -2.82 18.71
N ARG A 795 37.41 -3.99 18.07
CA ARG A 795 37.25 -4.10 16.62
C ARG A 795 35.78 -4.36 16.28
N GLY A 796 35.21 -3.63 15.33
CA GLY A 796 33.81 -3.75 14.93
C GLY A 796 33.62 -4.52 13.62
N LYS A 797 32.65 -5.44 13.53
CA LYS A 797 32.27 -6.10 12.27
C LYS A 797 30.75 -6.05 12.05
N GLY A 798 30.30 -5.49 10.94
CA GLY A 798 28.87 -5.36 10.64
C GLY A 798 28.51 -5.94 9.28
N VAL A 799 27.34 -6.57 9.18
CA VAL A 799 26.72 -6.98 7.91
C VAL A 799 25.40 -6.25 7.74
N GLU A 800 25.19 -5.61 6.59
CA GLU A 800 23.94 -4.93 6.24
C GLU A 800 23.51 -5.30 4.82
N LEU A 801 22.22 -5.56 4.61
CA LEU A 801 21.69 -5.93 3.31
C LEU A 801 21.38 -4.69 2.45
N ASN A 802 20.86 -3.62 3.05
CA ASN A 802 20.50 -2.38 2.38
C ASN A 802 21.72 -1.54 2.03
N THR A 803 21.96 -1.32 0.73
CA THR A 803 23.13 -0.60 0.23
C THR A 803 23.17 0.87 0.67
N ASP A 804 22.03 1.53 0.87
CA ASP A 804 22.00 2.93 1.32
C ASP A 804 22.41 3.04 2.79
N TYR A 805 21.88 2.15 3.65
CA TYR A 805 22.29 2.08 5.06
C TYR A 805 23.75 1.67 5.21
N PHE A 806 24.22 0.76 4.36
CA PHE A 806 25.64 0.39 4.28
C PHE A 806 26.53 1.59 3.98
N ARG A 807 26.19 2.40 2.97
CA ARG A 807 26.97 3.61 2.61
C ARG A 807 27.02 4.61 3.76
N ASP A 808 25.90 4.87 4.41
CA ASP A 808 25.85 5.77 5.57
C ASP A 808 26.66 5.21 6.75
N GLY A 809 26.53 3.91 7.02
CA GLY A 809 27.26 3.20 8.07
C GLY A 809 28.78 3.22 7.89
N VAL A 810 29.27 3.04 6.66
CA VAL A 810 30.70 3.15 6.33
C VAL A 810 31.23 4.54 6.68
N GLY A 811 30.50 5.61 6.33
CA GLY A 811 30.89 6.97 6.68
C GLY A 811 31.00 7.22 8.19
N TYR A 812 30.14 6.59 9.01
CA TYR A 812 30.26 6.67 10.47
C TYR A 812 31.49 5.92 11.00
N LEU A 813 31.78 4.75 10.43
CA LEU A 813 32.93 3.94 10.83
C LEU A 813 34.25 4.59 10.47
N GLU A 814 34.38 5.17 9.27
CA GLU A 814 35.55 5.93 8.85
C GLU A 814 35.83 7.10 9.82
N SER A 815 34.78 7.83 10.22
CA SER A 815 34.91 8.92 11.20
C SER A 815 35.37 8.42 12.56
N ALA A 816 34.82 7.31 13.05
CA ALA A 816 35.20 6.75 14.36
C ALA A 816 36.62 6.17 14.36
N ASP A 817 37.05 5.53 13.26
CA ASP A 817 38.40 4.99 13.09
C ASP A 817 39.42 6.13 13.04
N ALA A 818 39.12 7.19 12.28
CA ALA A 818 39.96 8.39 12.20
C ALA A 818 40.06 9.14 13.53
N GLU A 819 38.97 9.25 14.31
CA GLU A 819 38.99 9.84 15.65
C GLU A 819 39.88 9.06 16.64
N ARG A 820 39.96 7.74 16.49
CA ARG A 820 40.80 6.87 17.34
C ARG A 820 42.27 7.00 17.00
N ASP A 821 42.61 7.08 15.71
CA ASP A 821 43.98 7.22 15.24
C ASP A 821 44.47 8.69 15.31
N ALA A 822 43.59 9.65 15.60
CA ALA A 822 43.95 11.05 15.77
C ALA A 822 44.70 11.30 17.09
N PRO A 823 45.89 11.92 17.06
CA PRO A 823 46.62 12.27 18.28
C PRO A 823 45.81 13.24 19.12
N THR A 824 45.64 12.93 20.41
CA THR A 824 44.94 13.80 21.35
C THR A 824 45.83 14.98 21.73
N LEU A 825 45.21 16.06 22.24
CA LEU A 825 45.95 17.22 22.76
C LEU A 825 46.92 16.80 23.89
N PHE A 826 46.64 15.71 24.60
CA PHE A 826 47.49 15.16 25.66
C PHE A 826 48.70 14.39 25.10
N ASP A 827 48.56 13.68 23.99
CA ASP A 827 49.68 13.01 23.29
C ASP A 827 50.72 14.02 22.76
N LEU A 828 50.27 15.25 22.47
CA LEU A 828 51.15 16.37 22.10
C LEU A 828 51.84 17.03 23.31
N LEU A 829 51.28 16.89 24.51
CA LEU A 829 51.85 17.44 25.75
C LEU A 829 52.86 16.49 26.41
N GLU A 830 52.67 15.17 26.30
CA GLU A 830 53.62 14.18 26.86
C GLU A 830 54.92 14.07 26.05
N ASN A 831 54.90 14.44 24.77
CA ASN A 831 56.10 14.52 23.91
C ASN A 831 56.87 15.85 24.04
N GLY A 832 56.51 16.69 25.01
CA GLY A 832 57.11 18.00 25.28
C GLY A 832 57.87 18.09 26.61
N ALA A 833 58.53 17.01 27.05
CA ALA A 833 59.40 16.99 28.23
C ALA A 833 60.88 16.73 27.87
#